data_AF-A0A9P8A8Z2-F1
#
_entry.id   AF-A0A9P8A8Z2-F1
#
_cell.length_a   1.000
_cell.length_b   1.000
_cell.length_c   1.000
_cell.angle_alpha   90.00
_cell.angle_beta   90.00
_cell.angle_gamma   90.00
#
_symmetry.space_group_name_H-M   'P 1'
#
loop_
_entity.id
_entity.type
_entity.pdbx_description
1 polymer ?
#
loop_
_entity_poly.entity_id
_entity_poly.type
_entity_poly.pdbx_seq_one_letter_code
_entity_poly.pdbx_strand_id
1 'polypeptide(L)'
;MSRLAPVVIDNGTGYTKMGFAGNNDPSFIQPTVIATREGGSGASGGPSVPSKPSFLNSSASSNIASKRGIEDLDFYIGDEAVANSKTYALNYPIRHGQIDNWDHMERYWEQSIFKYLRCEPEDHSFLLTEPPLNPPENRENTAEIMFESFNVQGLYIAVQAVLALAASWTSSKVSEQTLTGTVIDSGDGVTHVIPVAEGYVIGSSIKSVPIAGRDLTSFVQNLLRERGENMIPAEDSMTVAQRIKEQYSYVCPDIVKEFKKYDQEGDKYFKKYEGVHSVTGKPYTVDVGFERFLAPEIFFNPEIASSDYLTPLPEVVDTVVQTSPIDVRRGLYKNIVLSGGSTMFENFGKRLQRDIKRIADSRIKKSEILSGGRMQSTPMEVNVISHKKQRYAVWFGGSLLASTGEFHSYCHTKAEYDEVGPSIARHNTADKKKLTVAAQETEDFTVANTDVLTKYKAAADITNRVIAQVAAACVDGASILEICVNGDKAIEEGTKAVYNKGKVNKGVGFPTAISVNNTICHFSPLAADAEGALKLKTGDMVKVELGAQIDGYGAIAATTLVVGASKENPIKGKQADVLMAAYQAAEAAVRLIRAGNANTPVTDHVQRIATAYGCKPVEGMLSHQQEKNVIDGKKQIILNPTENQRQDFEKCTFAENEVYCVDIMVSSGDGKIKNNASRTTIYKKTATNYSLKMQTSRVVLSEITKKFGQFPFNLRQMEDERKARMGLLECIKHNVVTAYDVMEEKEGEFVAQFLFTVCVMPSGPLRITNTPIDLELIQTEKKIEDEEIVKLLASEIKPKKKSANKKKKADAAAAGTAEEKKE
;
A
#
# COMPACT_ATOMS: atom_id res chain seq x y z
N MET A 1 -11.53 -21.38 32.23
CA MET A 1 -10.57 -22.36 31.67
C MET A 1 -9.25 -21.64 31.45
N SER A 2 -8.13 -22.20 31.92
CA SER A 2 -6.80 -21.67 31.58
C SER A 2 -6.55 -21.89 30.10
N ARG A 3 -6.27 -20.82 29.34
CA ARG A 3 -5.93 -20.92 27.92
C ARG A 3 -4.58 -21.63 27.76
N LEU A 4 -4.45 -22.49 26.75
CA LEU A 4 -3.17 -23.16 26.45
C LEU A 4 -2.14 -22.15 25.95
N ALA A 5 -0.86 -22.51 26.05
CA ALA A 5 0.23 -21.63 25.62
C ALA A 5 0.17 -21.39 24.09
N PRO A 6 0.26 -20.14 23.62
CA PRO A 6 0.29 -19.87 22.19
C PRO A 6 1.43 -20.58 21.46
N VAL A 7 1.21 -20.95 20.21
CA VAL A 7 2.22 -21.50 19.31
C VAL A 7 2.92 -20.36 18.57
N VAL A 8 4.24 -20.40 18.50
CA VAL A 8 5.07 -19.40 17.82
C VAL A 8 5.83 -20.09 16.68
N ILE A 9 5.65 -19.62 15.45
CA ILE A 9 6.35 -20.12 14.25
C ILE A 9 7.05 -18.97 13.53
N ASP A 10 8.38 -18.99 13.55
CA ASP A 10 9.24 -18.10 12.77
C ASP A 10 9.51 -18.70 11.38
N ASN A 11 8.90 -18.13 10.33
CA ASN A 11 8.93 -18.62 8.95
C ASN A 11 10.19 -18.11 8.22
N GLY A 12 11.35 -18.64 8.58
CA GLY A 12 12.62 -18.25 7.96
C GLY A 12 12.82 -18.88 6.58
N THR A 13 13.51 -18.19 5.66
CA THR A 13 13.85 -18.74 4.33
C THR A 13 14.75 -19.99 4.39
N GLY A 14 15.73 -20.00 5.29
CA GLY A 14 16.63 -21.15 5.47
C GLY A 14 16.11 -22.15 6.51
N TYR A 15 15.60 -21.63 7.63
CA TYR A 15 15.16 -22.44 8.78
C TYR A 15 13.90 -21.88 9.43
N THR A 16 12.90 -22.73 9.59
CA THR A 16 11.72 -22.48 10.42
C THR A 16 12.02 -22.86 11.85
N LYS A 17 11.61 -22.00 12.79
CA LYS A 17 11.73 -22.27 14.23
C LYS A 17 10.34 -22.24 14.82
N MET A 18 10.00 -23.26 15.59
CA MET A 18 8.64 -23.44 16.10
C MET A 18 8.64 -23.98 17.51
N GLY A 19 7.65 -23.58 18.30
CA GLY A 19 7.49 -24.00 19.68
C GLY A 19 6.38 -23.24 20.39
N PHE A 20 6.32 -23.39 21.71
CA PHE A 20 5.31 -22.74 22.54
C PHE A 20 5.86 -21.48 23.22
N ALA A 21 4.99 -20.48 23.36
CA ALA A 21 5.29 -19.26 24.09
C ALA A 21 5.67 -19.56 25.55
N GLY A 22 6.61 -18.79 26.10
CA GLY A 22 7.12 -18.92 27.46
C GLY A 22 8.42 -19.71 27.53
N ASN A 23 8.76 -20.44 26.47
CA ASN A 23 10.05 -21.11 26.35
C ASN A 23 11.14 -20.13 25.91
N ASN A 24 12.35 -20.35 26.42
CA ASN A 24 13.55 -19.58 26.07
C ASN A 24 14.22 -20.05 24.77
N ASP A 25 13.78 -21.18 24.24
CA ASP A 25 14.35 -21.88 23.09
C ASP A 25 13.20 -22.49 22.28
N PRO A 26 13.25 -22.46 20.93
CA PRO A 26 12.25 -23.12 20.10
C PRO A 26 12.29 -24.63 20.34
N SER A 27 11.11 -25.26 20.31
CA SER A 27 11.01 -26.72 20.43
C SER A 27 11.70 -27.42 19.25
N PHE A 28 11.61 -26.83 18.07
CA PHE A 28 12.21 -27.34 16.85
C PHE A 28 12.83 -26.22 16.02
N ILE A 29 13.99 -26.50 15.43
CA ILE A 29 14.63 -25.69 14.39
C ILE A 29 14.91 -26.63 13.24
N GLN A 30 14.27 -26.41 12.10
CA GLN A 30 14.35 -27.31 10.95
C GLN A 30 14.53 -26.53 9.65
N PRO A 31 15.21 -27.11 8.64
CA PRO A 31 15.29 -26.50 7.32
C PRO A 31 13.89 -26.18 6.74
N THR A 32 13.75 -25.03 6.09
CA THR A 32 12.50 -24.65 5.40
C THR A 32 12.46 -25.26 4.01
N VAL A 33 12.25 -26.57 3.97
CA VAL A 33 12.28 -27.37 2.74
C VAL A 33 11.25 -28.48 2.83
N ILE A 34 10.65 -28.81 1.69
CA ILE A 34 9.72 -29.93 1.50
C ILE A 34 10.28 -30.83 0.39
N ALA A 35 10.20 -32.15 0.57
CA ALA A 35 10.58 -33.13 -0.42
C ALA A 35 9.32 -33.81 -0.97
N THR A 36 9.11 -33.70 -2.28
CA THR A 36 7.91 -34.23 -2.97
C THR A 36 8.33 -35.16 -4.10
N ARG A 37 7.49 -36.16 -4.39
CA ARG A 37 7.72 -37.09 -5.50
C ARG A 37 7.29 -36.44 -6.81
N GLU A 38 8.16 -36.37 -7.81
CA GLU A 38 7.78 -35.83 -9.12
C GLU A 38 6.77 -36.76 -9.80
N GLY A 39 5.52 -36.30 -9.96
CA GLY A 39 4.56 -36.95 -10.85
C GLY A 39 5.03 -36.78 -12.30
N GLY A 40 5.20 -37.88 -13.02
CA GLY A 40 5.69 -37.86 -14.40
C GLY A 40 4.81 -37.02 -15.34
N SER A 41 5.24 -35.79 -15.63
CA SER A 41 4.87 -35.06 -16.83
C SER A 41 6.07 -34.22 -17.26
N GLY A 42 6.51 -34.45 -18.50
CA GLY A 42 7.86 -34.15 -18.96
C GLY A 42 8.26 -32.68 -19.07
N ALA A 43 9.56 -32.47 -18.89
CA ALA A 43 10.44 -31.45 -19.46
C ALA A 43 9.81 -30.31 -20.30
N SER A 44 9.97 -29.08 -19.83
CA SER A 44 10.65 -28.03 -20.63
C SER A 44 11.24 -26.95 -19.72
N GLY A 45 12.55 -26.73 -19.87
CA GLY A 45 13.29 -25.65 -19.19
C GLY A 45 12.99 -24.29 -19.81
N GLY A 46 11.94 -23.63 -19.31
CA GLY A 46 11.63 -22.23 -19.54
C GLY A 46 11.35 -21.51 -18.22
N PRO A 47 11.46 -20.17 -18.15
CA PRO A 47 11.14 -19.44 -16.92
C PRO A 47 9.67 -19.67 -16.57
N SER A 48 9.42 -20.03 -15.31
CA SER A 48 8.09 -20.28 -14.77
C SER A 48 7.20 -19.06 -14.99
N VAL A 49 6.15 -19.23 -15.80
CA VAL A 49 5.05 -18.26 -15.92
C VAL A 49 4.30 -18.26 -14.59
N PRO A 50 3.91 -17.10 -14.02
CA PRO A 50 3.09 -17.07 -12.83
C PRO A 50 1.77 -17.82 -13.11
N SER A 51 1.45 -18.82 -12.31
CA SER A 51 0.13 -19.43 -12.31
C SER A 51 -0.89 -18.31 -12.04
N LYS A 52 -1.90 -18.22 -12.91
CA LYS A 52 -3.02 -17.27 -12.74
C LYS A 52 -3.71 -17.55 -11.40
N PRO A 53 -4.22 -16.52 -10.70
CA PRO A 53 -4.94 -16.72 -9.46
C PRO A 53 -6.28 -17.42 -9.75
N SER A 54 -6.67 -18.35 -8.87
CA SER A 54 -7.72 -19.36 -9.08
C SER A 54 -9.17 -18.83 -9.08
N PHE A 55 -9.42 -17.55 -9.35
CA PHE A 55 -10.76 -16.93 -9.22
C PHE A 55 -11.71 -17.12 -10.43
N LEU A 56 -11.36 -17.95 -11.42
CA LEU A 56 -12.17 -18.11 -12.66
C LEU A 56 -12.94 -19.44 -12.78
N ASN A 57 -12.94 -20.31 -11.76
CA ASN A 57 -13.81 -21.49 -11.76
C ASN A 57 -14.96 -21.32 -10.76
N SER A 58 -16.04 -20.72 -11.25
CA SER A 58 -17.35 -20.71 -10.60
C SER A 58 -18.03 -22.09 -10.72
N SER A 59 -17.46 -23.10 -10.09
CA SER A 59 -18.15 -24.34 -9.75
C SER A 59 -17.26 -25.22 -8.85
N ALA A 60 -17.74 -25.43 -7.62
CA ALA A 60 -17.17 -26.25 -6.54
C ALA A 60 -16.12 -25.54 -5.65
N SER A 61 -16.48 -25.42 -4.37
CA SER A 61 -15.58 -25.23 -3.22
C SER A 61 -14.31 -26.09 -3.41
N SER A 62 -13.17 -25.44 -3.64
CA SER A 62 -11.87 -26.09 -3.70
C SER A 62 -11.19 -26.01 -2.34
N ASN A 63 -11.85 -26.58 -1.32
CA ASN A 63 -11.19 -26.93 -0.07
C ASN A 63 -10.36 -28.20 -0.32
N ILE A 64 -9.02 -28.10 -0.27
CA ILE A 64 -8.12 -29.27 -0.38
C ILE A 64 -8.41 -30.32 0.72
N ALA A 65 -9.01 -29.91 1.85
CA ALA A 65 -9.50 -30.81 2.89
C ALA A 65 -10.49 -31.89 2.39
N SER A 66 -11.11 -31.73 1.21
CA SER A 66 -12.15 -32.63 0.68
C SER A 66 -11.68 -33.64 -0.40
N LYS A 67 -10.40 -33.64 -0.80
CA LYS A 67 -9.86 -34.59 -1.81
C LYS A 67 -8.58 -35.30 -1.35
N ARG A 68 -8.65 -36.07 -0.27
CA ARG A 68 -7.52 -36.92 0.17
C ARG A 68 -7.32 -38.11 -0.79
N GLY A 69 -6.38 -37.99 -1.73
CA GLY A 69 -5.75 -39.12 -2.40
C GLY A 69 -4.57 -39.68 -1.58
N ILE A 70 -4.14 -40.92 -1.84
CA ILE A 70 -2.98 -41.53 -1.16
C ILE A 70 -1.66 -40.81 -1.52
N GLU A 71 -1.61 -40.14 -2.68
CA GLU A 71 -0.46 -39.35 -3.16
C GLU A 71 -0.22 -38.07 -2.34
N ASP A 72 -1.22 -37.54 -1.64
CA ASP A 72 -1.10 -36.33 -0.81
C ASP A 72 -0.33 -36.56 0.51
N LEU A 73 -0.09 -37.83 0.89
CA LEU A 73 0.62 -38.19 2.12
C LEU A 73 2.10 -38.55 1.90
N ASP A 74 2.58 -38.58 0.64
CA ASP A 74 3.94 -39.00 0.28
C ASP A 74 4.90 -37.79 0.13
N PHE A 75 5.15 -37.10 1.25
CA PHE A 75 6.12 -36.00 1.31
C PHE A 75 6.84 -35.94 2.67
N TYR A 76 8.01 -35.29 2.69
CA TYR A 76 8.79 -35.03 3.90
C TYR A 76 9.07 -33.53 4.05
N ILE A 77 9.33 -33.05 5.26
CA ILE A 77 9.77 -31.68 5.51
C ILE A 77 11.05 -31.65 6.35
N GLY A 78 11.74 -30.51 6.37
CA GLY A 78 12.88 -30.29 7.27
C GLY A 78 14.06 -31.22 6.99
N ASP A 79 14.66 -31.76 8.05
CA ASP A 79 15.81 -32.66 7.93
C ASP A 79 15.45 -33.98 7.24
N GLU A 80 14.20 -34.44 7.38
CA GLU A 80 13.72 -35.64 6.69
C GLU A 80 13.60 -35.42 5.18
N ALA A 81 13.20 -34.22 4.75
CA ALA A 81 13.22 -33.86 3.35
C ALA A 81 14.64 -33.94 2.78
N VAL A 82 15.62 -33.34 3.47
CA VAL A 82 17.04 -33.39 3.06
C VAL A 82 17.56 -34.83 3.03
N ALA A 83 17.21 -35.65 4.02
CA ALA A 83 17.62 -37.06 4.08
C ALA A 83 17.06 -37.90 2.91
N ASN A 84 15.88 -37.54 2.39
CA ASN A 84 15.22 -38.22 1.27
C ASN A 84 15.47 -37.55 -0.10
N SER A 85 16.40 -36.60 -0.18
CA SER A 85 16.75 -35.88 -1.42
C SER A 85 17.28 -36.76 -2.57
N LYS A 86 17.64 -38.01 -2.28
CA LYS A 86 18.07 -38.99 -3.30
C LYS A 86 16.90 -39.56 -4.11
N THR A 87 15.70 -39.60 -3.52
CA THR A 87 14.50 -40.22 -4.10
C THR A 87 13.36 -39.22 -4.31
N TYR A 88 13.41 -38.06 -3.65
CA TYR A 88 12.42 -36.98 -3.73
C TYR A 88 13.09 -35.68 -4.18
N ALA A 89 12.35 -34.84 -4.90
CA ALA A 89 12.80 -33.52 -5.29
C ALA A 89 12.64 -32.53 -4.12
N LEU A 90 13.71 -31.78 -3.82
CA LEU A 90 13.68 -30.74 -2.79
C LEU A 90 13.09 -29.45 -3.34
N ASN A 91 12.07 -28.93 -2.65
CA ASN A 91 11.41 -27.67 -2.93
C ASN A 91 11.48 -26.74 -1.72
N TYR A 92 11.69 -25.44 -1.98
CA TYR A 92 11.81 -24.42 -0.95
C TYR A 92 10.60 -23.48 -1.04
N PRO A 93 9.62 -23.58 -0.12
CA PRO A 93 8.38 -22.81 -0.20
C PRO A 93 8.57 -21.31 0.03
N ILE A 94 9.68 -20.92 0.66
CA ILE A 94 10.03 -19.52 0.94
C ILE A 94 11.30 -19.14 0.17
N ARG A 95 11.28 -18.02 -0.55
CA ARG A 95 12.42 -17.44 -1.25
C ARG A 95 12.54 -15.95 -0.92
N HIS A 96 13.75 -15.50 -0.55
CA HIS A 96 14.02 -14.11 -0.18
C HIS A 96 13.02 -13.52 0.84
N GLY A 97 12.60 -14.34 1.82
CA GLY A 97 11.63 -13.96 2.85
C GLY A 97 10.16 -14.05 2.45
N GLN A 98 9.83 -14.31 1.18
CA GLN A 98 8.45 -14.40 0.69
C GLN A 98 8.05 -15.84 0.39
N ILE A 99 6.78 -16.18 0.66
CA ILE A 99 6.19 -17.47 0.29
C ILE A 99 5.96 -17.47 -1.22
N ASP A 100 6.58 -18.42 -1.92
CA ASP A 100 6.54 -18.58 -3.38
C ASP A 100 5.54 -19.66 -3.80
N ASN A 101 5.35 -20.69 -2.96
CA ASN A 101 4.41 -21.77 -3.21
C ASN A 101 3.57 -22.04 -1.94
N TRP A 102 2.29 -21.67 -2.00
CA TRP A 102 1.34 -21.77 -0.88
C TRP A 102 0.95 -23.22 -0.58
N ASP A 103 0.77 -24.07 -1.59
CA ASP A 103 0.44 -25.50 -1.40
C ASP A 103 1.55 -26.22 -0.61
N HIS A 104 2.81 -25.95 -0.95
CA HIS A 104 3.97 -26.47 -0.23
C HIS A 104 4.07 -25.88 1.18
N MET A 105 3.70 -24.61 1.37
CA MET A 105 3.74 -23.97 2.68
C MET A 105 2.65 -24.52 3.61
N GLU A 106 1.44 -24.75 3.10
CA GLU A 106 0.34 -25.39 3.84
C GLU A 106 0.73 -26.79 4.30
N ARG A 107 1.26 -27.64 3.40
CA ARG A 107 1.80 -28.96 3.76
C ARG A 107 2.94 -28.89 4.78
N TYR A 108 3.78 -27.85 4.66
CA TYR A 108 4.86 -27.62 5.62
C TYR A 108 4.32 -27.28 7.01
N TRP A 109 3.32 -26.41 7.11
CA TRP A 109 2.65 -26.08 8.37
C TRP A 109 1.87 -27.28 8.93
N GLU A 110 1.20 -28.07 8.10
CA GLU A 110 0.50 -29.28 8.53
C GLU A 110 1.42 -30.23 9.30
N GLN A 111 2.56 -30.62 8.70
CA GLN A 111 3.53 -31.49 9.38
C GLN A 111 4.14 -30.79 10.61
N SER A 112 4.42 -29.49 10.52
CA SER A 112 4.92 -28.69 11.65
C SER A 112 3.98 -28.75 12.87
N ILE A 113 2.68 -28.60 12.64
CA ILE A 113 1.64 -28.58 13.69
C ILE A 113 1.36 -30.00 14.21
N PHE A 114 0.99 -30.93 13.33
CA PHE A 114 0.48 -32.23 13.75
C PHE A 114 1.57 -33.25 14.10
N LYS A 115 2.68 -33.28 13.35
CA LYS A 115 3.76 -34.27 13.57
C LYS A 115 4.79 -33.81 14.59
N TYR A 116 5.27 -32.57 14.45
CA TYR A 116 6.35 -32.06 15.31
C TYR A 116 5.82 -31.44 16.59
N LEU A 117 4.98 -30.40 16.51
CA LEU A 117 4.44 -29.73 17.69
C LEU A 117 3.41 -30.59 18.45
N ARG A 118 2.70 -31.47 17.73
CA ARG A 118 1.68 -32.40 18.26
C ARG A 118 0.63 -31.68 19.10
N CYS A 119 0.18 -30.52 18.62
CA CYS A 119 -0.87 -29.74 19.24
C CYS A 119 -2.13 -29.73 18.37
N GLU A 120 -3.29 -29.60 19.03
CA GLU A 120 -4.56 -29.39 18.34
C GLU A 120 -4.69 -27.89 18.01
N PRO A 121 -4.65 -27.47 16.74
CA PRO A 121 -4.68 -26.04 16.38
C PRO A 121 -5.90 -25.29 16.92
N GLU A 122 -7.05 -25.96 17.08
CA GLU A 122 -8.30 -25.38 17.59
C GLU A 122 -8.21 -24.89 19.05
N ASP A 123 -7.28 -25.44 19.82
CA ASP A 123 -7.10 -25.09 21.24
C ASP A 123 -6.02 -24.01 21.46
N HIS A 124 -5.30 -23.62 20.41
CA HIS A 124 -4.14 -22.73 20.51
C HIS A 124 -4.30 -21.46 19.65
N SER A 125 -3.87 -20.33 20.21
CA SER A 125 -3.59 -19.13 19.40
C SER A 125 -2.20 -19.20 18.78
N PHE A 126 -2.04 -18.73 17.55
CA PHE A 126 -0.80 -18.79 16.77
C PHE A 126 -0.20 -17.41 16.56
N LEU A 127 1.11 -17.30 16.76
CA LEU A 127 1.94 -16.19 16.30
C LEU A 127 2.79 -16.68 15.13
N LEU A 128 2.47 -16.19 13.93
CA LEU A 128 3.27 -16.40 12.73
C LEU A 128 4.09 -15.14 12.45
N THR A 129 5.26 -15.29 11.85
CA THR A 129 6.13 -14.16 11.52
C THR A 129 6.15 -13.86 10.04
N GLU A 130 6.39 -12.59 9.70
CA GLU A 130 6.50 -12.12 8.31
C GLU A 130 7.61 -11.06 8.11
N PRO A 131 8.12 -10.90 6.87
CA PRO A 131 9.06 -9.82 6.55
C PRO A 131 8.38 -8.44 6.54
N PRO A 132 9.14 -7.32 6.69
CA PRO A 132 8.61 -5.96 6.91
C PRO A 132 7.96 -5.28 5.68
N LEU A 133 7.85 -5.97 4.55
CA LEU A 133 7.25 -5.48 3.29
C LEU A 133 6.41 -6.60 2.63
N ASN A 134 5.78 -7.45 3.44
CA ASN A 134 4.93 -8.52 2.94
C ASN A 134 3.67 -7.93 2.27
N PRO A 135 3.32 -8.34 1.04
CA PRO A 135 2.07 -7.94 0.40
C PRO A 135 0.85 -8.29 1.28
N PRO A 136 -0.17 -7.41 1.36
CA PRO A 136 -1.39 -7.69 2.12
C PRO A 136 -2.06 -9.01 1.74
N GLU A 137 -2.01 -9.37 0.46
CA GLU A 137 -2.58 -10.60 -0.09
C GLU A 137 -1.93 -11.85 0.54
N ASN A 138 -0.62 -11.79 0.83
CA ASN A 138 0.06 -12.89 1.52
C ASN A 138 -0.45 -13.06 2.95
N ARG A 139 -0.85 -11.97 3.62
CA ARG A 139 -1.45 -12.04 4.96
C ARG A 139 -2.86 -12.63 4.91
N GLU A 140 -3.62 -12.33 3.85
CA GLU A 140 -4.93 -12.96 3.59
C GLU A 140 -4.79 -14.46 3.38
N ASN A 141 -3.90 -14.90 2.47
CA ASN A 141 -3.65 -16.33 2.21
C ASN A 141 -3.20 -17.07 3.48
N THR A 142 -2.35 -16.43 4.30
CA THR A 142 -1.94 -17.00 5.59
C THR A 142 -3.14 -17.18 6.52
N ALA A 143 -4.03 -16.18 6.59
CA ALA A 143 -5.21 -16.25 7.44
C ALA A 143 -6.22 -17.29 6.95
N GLU A 144 -6.42 -17.40 5.63
CA GLU A 144 -7.26 -18.41 5.01
C GLU A 144 -6.79 -19.82 5.38
N ILE A 145 -5.52 -20.14 5.17
CA ILE A 145 -4.96 -21.46 5.53
C ILE A 145 -5.11 -21.71 7.05
N MET A 146 -4.76 -20.74 7.90
CA MET A 146 -4.78 -20.95 9.34
C MET A 146 -6.20 -21.10 9.91
N PHE A 147 -7.17 -20.31 9.44
CA PHE A 147 -8.55 -20.36 9.97
C PHE A 147 -9.47 -21.34 9.24
N GLU A 148 -9.23 -21.64 7.97
CA GLU A 148 -10.09 -22.53 7.18
C GLU A 148 -9.55 -23.95 7.12
N SER A 149 -8.23 -24.13 6.91
CA SER A 149 -7.62 -25.47 6.88
C SER A 149 -7.30 -26.01 8.27
N PHE A 150 -6.71 -25.18 9.13
CA PHE A 150 -6.29 -25.61 10.48
C PHE A 150 -7.26 -25.22 11.60
N ASN A 151 -8.29 -24.42 11.31
CA ASN A 151 -9.30 -24.00 12.27
C ASN A 151 -8.73 -23.42 13.59
N VAL A 152 -7.65 -22.63 13.50
CA VAL A 152 -6.97 -22.11 14.71
C VAL A 152 -7.88 -21.22 15.57
N GLN A 153 -7.66 -21.25 16.89
CA GLN A 153 -8.42 -20.41 17.84
C GLN A 153 -8.25 -18.91 17.56
N GLY A 154 -7.01 -18.50 17.23
CA GLY A 154 -6.68 -17.13 16.93
C GLY A 154 -5.31 -17.00 16.26
N LEU A 155 -5.12 -15.93 15.52
CA LEU A 155 -3.94 -15.69 14.70
C LEU A 155 -3.40 -14.28 14.88
N TYR A 156 -2.10 -14.16 15.11
CA TYR A 156 -1.35 -12.91 15.07
C TYR A 156 -0.17 -13.04 14.10
N ILE A 157 -0.10 -12.13 13.12
CA ILE A 157 0.98 -12.10 12.12
C ILE A 157 1.94 -10.96 12.46
N ALA A 158 3.09 -11.31 13.01
CA ALA A 158 4.05 -10.38 13.60
C ALA A 158 5.21 -10.07 12.66
N VAL A 159 5.59 -8.79 12.56
CA VAL A 159 6.74 -8.38 11.76
C VAL A 159 8.04 -8.78 12.47
N GLN A 160 8.92 -9.49 11.76
CA GLN A 160 10.16 -10.07 12.31
C GLN A 160 11.04 -9.05 13.04
N ALA A 161 11.18 -7.84 12.49
CA ALA A 161 12.00 -6.78 13.10
C ALA A 161 11.52 -6.36 14.49
N VAL A 162 10.20 -6.21 14.67
CA VAL A 162 9.63 -5.79 15.95
C VAL A 162 9.90 -6.85 17.03
N LEU A 163 9.81 -8.13 16.65
CA LEU A 163 10.15 -9.24 17.55
C LEU A 163 11.64 -9.30 17.87
N ALA A 164 12.52 -9.05 16.88
CA ALA A 164 13.95 -8.98 17.12
C ALA A 164 14.32 -7.86 18.12
N LEU A 165 13.64 -6.71 18.07
CA LEU A 165 13.80 -5.66 19.08
C LEU A 165 13.33 -6.11 20.46
N ALA A 166 12.16 -6.75 20.55
CA ALA A 166 11.66 -7.28 21.82
C ALA A 166 12.63 -8.30 22.44
N ALA A 167 13.24 -9.16 21.62
CA ALA A 167 14.26 -10.11 22.06
C ALA A 167 15.50 -9.43 22.66
N SER A 168 15.86 -8.24 22.16
CA SER A 168 17.03 -7.48 22.62
C SER A 168 16.91 -6.99 24.06
N TRP A 169 15.70 -6.88 24.61
CA TRP A 169 15.45 -6.45 26.00
C TRP A 169 16.11 -7.35 27.05
N THR A 170 16.46 -8.57 26.66
CA THR A 170 17.18 -9.51 27.53
C THR A 170 18.70 -9.28 27.56
N SER A 171 19.22 -8.38 26.72
CA SER A 171 20.63 -8.02 26.70
C SER A 171 20.98 -7.08 27.84
N SER A 172 22.07 -7.37 28.55
CA SER A 172 22.58 -6.50 29.63
C SER A 172 23.04 -5.13 29.15
N LYS A 173 23.19 -4.93 27.84
CA LYS A 173 23.52 -3.64 27.22
C LYS A 173 22.30 -2.72 27.07
N VAL A 174 21.09 -3.22 27.28
CA VAL A 174 19.85 -2.47 27.12
C VAL A 174 19.41 -1.97 28.50
N SER A 175 19.43 -0.66 28.70
CA SER A 175 18.94 0.00 29.92
C SER A 175 17.46 0.35 29.86
N GLU A 176 16.93 0.55 28.65
CA GLU A 176 15.55 0.99 28.38
C GLU A 176 14.88 -0.03 27.47
N GLN A 177 13.76 -0.61 27.91
CA GLN A 177 12.94 -1.49 27.07
C GLN A 177 12.16 -0.66 26.06
N THR A 178 12.82 -0.32 24.96
CA THR A 178 12.25 0.48 23.87
C THR A 178 11.96 -0.38 22.64
N LEU A 179 10.91 -0.01 21.91
CA LEU A 179 10.61 -0.53 20.56
C LEU A 179 11.07 0.46 19.47
N THR A 180 11.92 1.42 19.82
CA THR A 180 12.59 2.31 18.85
C THR A 180 14.02 1.85 18.66
N GLY A 181 14.39 1.51 17.43
CA GLY A 181 15.71 1.04 17.06
C GLY A 181 15.83 0.64 15.60
N THR A 182 17.06 0.44 15.13
CA THR A 182 17.34 -0.10 13.79
C THR A 182 17.65 -1.58 13.89
N VAL A 183 16.87 -2.43 13.23
CA VAL A 183 17.12 -3.88 13.18
C VAL A 183 17.90 -4.21 11.94
N ILE A 184 18.97 -4.99 12.11
CA ILE A 184 19.74 -5.57 11.02
C ILE A 184 19.51 -7.06 11.09
N ASP A 185 18.62 -7.55 10.23
CA ASP A 185 18.29 -8.95 10.14
C ASP A 185 18.99 -9.56 8.93
N SER A 186 19.98 -10.42 9.19
CA SER A 186 20.77 -11.07 8.14
C SER A 186 20.61 -12.59 8.25
N GLY A 187 19.67 -13.11 7.45
CA GLY A 187 19.32 -14.52 7.37
C GLY A 187 20.06 -15.26 6.26
N ASP A 188 19.52 -16.42 5.85
CA ASP A 188 20.07 -17.22 4.75
C ASP A 188 19.83 -16.57 3.37
N GLY A 189 18.62 -16.08 3.11
CA GLY A 189 18.21 -15.62 1.79
C GLY A 189 18.16 -14.10 1.60
N VAL A 190 18.19 -13.31 2.68
CA VAL A 190 18.11 -11.85 2.60
C VAL A 190 18.74 -11.19 3.82
N THR A 191 19.29 -9.98 3.62
CA THR A 191 19.67 -9.06 4.70
C THR A 191 18.83 -7.79 4.60
N HIS A 192 18.13 -7.44 5.67
CA HIS A 192 17.34 -6.22 5.75
C HIS A 192 17.84 -5.31 6.85
N VAL A 193 17.79 -4.01 6.57
CA VAL A 193 17.99 -2.95 7.56
C VAL A 193 16.68 -2.20 7.73
N ILE A 194 16.11 -2.31 8.93
CA ILE A 194 14.71 -2.01 9.20
C ILE A 194 14.65 -1.00 10.36
N PRO A 195 14.28 0.26 10.10
CA PRO A 195 14.06 1.24 11.14
C PRO A 195 12.68 1.03 11.79
N VAL A 196 12.66 0.94 13.11
CA VAL A 196 11.44 0.81 13.91
C VAL A 196 11.38 1.98 14.89
N ALA A 197 10.24 2.65 14.98
CA ALA A 197 9.96 3.68 15.97
C ALA A 197 8.69 3.30 16.74
N GLU A 198 8.81 3.16 18.05
CA GLU A 198 7.69 2.87 18.96
C GLU A 198 6.88 1.61 18.59
N GLY A 199 7.56 0.64 17.97
CA GLY A 199 6.95 -0.60 17.47
C GLY A 199 6.44 -0.53 16.04
N TYR A 200 6.47 0.63 15.40
CA TYR A 200 6.10 0.82 14.00
C TYR A 200 7.31 0.76 13.08
N VAL A 201 7.19 -0.02 12.02
CA VAL A 201 8.22 -0.09 10.99
C VAL A 201 8.09 1.10 10.05
N ILE A 202 9.18 1.85 9.85
CA ILE A 202 9.21 3.00 8.94
C ILE A 202 9.47 2.48 7.52
N GLY A 203 8.41 1.98 6.88
CA GLY A 203 8.46 1.28 5.60
C GLY A 203 9.21 2.01 4.49
N SER A 204 9.05 3.34 4.40
CA SER A 204 9.71 4.19 3.40
C SER A 204 11.24 4.25 3.52
N SER A 205 11.79 3.86 4.67
CA SER A 205 13.22 3.91 4.97
C SER A 205 13.89 2.53 4.98
N ILE A 206 13.15 1.43 4.80
CA ILE A 206 13.73 0.08 4.76
C ILE A 206 14.69 -0.05 3.58
N LYS A 207 15.82 -0.73 3.80
CA LYS A 207 16.73 -1.15 2.73
C LYS A 207 17.03 -2.64 2.81
N SER A 208 17.06 -3.28 1.66
CA SER A 208 17.47 -4.67 1.48
C SER A 208 18.86 -4.69 0.88
N VAL A 209 19.74 -5.51 1.44
CA VAL A 209 21.08 -5.78 0.92
C VAL A 209 21.02 -7.11 0.17
N PRO A 210 21.46 -7.18 -1.10
CA PRO A 210 21.44 -8.39 -1.92
C PRO A 210 22.60 -9.34 -1.56
N ILE A 211 22.89 -9.46 -0.26
CA ILE A 211 23.95 -10.29 0.30
C ILE A 211 23.40 -10.93 1.56
N ALA A 212 23.37 -12.26 1.61
CA ALA A 212 22.86 -13.04 2.71
C ALA A 212 23.66 -14.32 2.93
N GLY A 213 23.25 -15.14 3.90
CA GLY A 213 23.99 -16.34 4.30
C GLY A 213 24.29 -17.32 3.16
N ARG A 214 23.40 -17.44 2.17
CA ARG A 214 23.57 -18.28 0.98
C ARG A 214 24.63 -17.74 0.02
N ASP A 215 24.67 -16.42 -0.15
CA ASP A 215 25.69 -15.74 -0.96
C ASP A 215 27.07 -15.93 -0.33
N LEU A 216 27.16 -15.80 1.01
CA LEU A 216 28.40 -16.11 1.74
C LEU A 216 28.83 -17.57 1.56
N THR A 217 27.89 -18.52 1.65
CA THR A 217 28.21 -19.94 1.42
C THR A 217 28.77 -20.16 0.02
N SER A 218 28.15 -19.57 -1.00
CA SER A 218 28.58 -19.69 -2.39
C SER A 218 29.95 -19.03 -2.62
N PHE A 219 30.18 -17.89 -1.97
CA PHE A 219 31.48 -17.22 -1.99
C PHE A 219 32.58 -18.08 -1.35
N VAL A 220 32.35 -18.64 -0.16
CA VAL A 220 33.29 -19.58 0.49
C VAL A 220 33.57 -20.79 -0.40
N GLN A 221 32.54 -21.35 -1.03
CA GLN A 221 32.70 -22.48 -1.95
C GLN A 221 33.66 -22.13 -3.11
N ASN A 222 33.49 -20.95 -3.71
CA ASN A 222 34.37 -20.48 -4.78
C ASN A 222 35.80 -20.29 -4.29
N LEU A 223 36.01 -19.68 -3.12
CA LEU A 223 37.35 -19.50 -2.55
C LEU A 223 38.07 -20.83 -2.28
N LEU A 224 37.35 -21.85 -1.78
CA LEU A 224 37.91 -23.19 -1.57
C LEU A 224 38.33 -23.85 -2.89
N ARG A 225 37.53 -23.66 -3.94
CA ARG A 225 37.84 -24.15 -5.29
C ARG A 225 39.03 -23.44 -5.91
N GLU A 226 39.12 -22.12 -5.77
CA GLU A 226 40.23 -21.31 -6.27
C GLU A 226 41.57 -21.66 -5.60
N ARG A 227 41.55 -21.99 -4.30
CA ARG A 227 42.74 -22.51 -3.61
C ARG A 227 43.14 -23.93 -4.05
N GLY A 228 42.26 -24.64 -4.75
CA GLY A 228 42.52 -26.00 -5.23
C GLY A 228 42.27 -27.10 -4.20
N GLU A 229 41.33 -26.90 -3.26
CA GLU A 229 40.89 -27.91 -2.29
C GLU A 229 40.05 -29.02 -2.97
N ASN A 230 40.72 -29.87 -3.74
CA ASN A 230 40.08 -30.94 -4.55
C ASN A 230 39.62 -32.15 -3.73
N MET A 231 39.89 -32.17 -2.42
CA MET A 231 39.50 -33.27 -1.52
C MET A 231 38.01 -33.25 -1.16
N ILE A 232 37.30 -32.17 -1.49
CA ILE A 232 35.88 -32.00 -1.19
C ILE A 232 35.05 -32.74 -2.27
N PRO A 233 34.22 -33.73 -1.90
CA PRO A 233 33.28 -34.36 -2.83
C PRO A 233 32.33 -33.31 -3.44
N ALA A 234 32.03 -33.44 -4.74
CA ALA A 234 31.24 -32.45 -5.47
C ALA A 234 29.84 -32.27 -4.86
N GLU A 235 29.22 -33.37 -4.42
CA GLU A 235 27.92 -33.42 -3.75
C GLU A 235 27.91 -32.78 -2.35
N ASP A 236 29.05 -32.80 -1.65
CA ASP A 236 29.17 -32.25 -0.30
C ASP A 236 29.63 -30.79 -0.29
N SER A 237 30.02 -30.27 -1.47
CA SER A 237 30.71 -28.99 -1.62
C SER A 237 29.98 -27.80 -0.98
N MET A 238 28.66 -27.68 -1.18
CA MET A 238 27.86 -26.61 -0.56
C MET A 238 27.73 -26.77 0.96
N THR A 239 27.52 -27.99 1.43
CA THR A 239 27.38 -28.30 2.87
C THR A 239 28.69 -28.04 3.62
N VAL A 240 29.83 -28.39 3.02
CA VAL A 240 31.15 -28.11 3.57
C VAL A 240 31.42 -26.61 3.63
N ALA A 241 31.13 -25.88 2.55
CA ALA A 241 31.28 -24.43 2.54
C ALA A 241 30.41 -23.74 3.61
N GLN A 242 29.18 -24.22 3.81
CA GLN A 242 28.30 -23.72 4.87
C GLN A 242 28.90 -23.98 6.26
N ARG A 243 29.38 -25.20 6.54
CA ARG A 243 30.01 -25.53 7.82
C ARG A 243 31.28 -24.72 8.06
N ILE A 244 32.09 -24.52 7.03
CA ILE A 244 33.31 -23.70 7.13
C ILE A 244 32.96 -22.25 7.46
N LYS A 245 31.98 -21.69 6.75
CA LYS A 245 31.42 -20.36 7.03
C LYS A 245 31.01 -20.24 8.49
N GLU A 246 30.19 -21.16 8.98
CA GLU A 246 29.60 -21.11 10.33
C GLU A 246 30.61 -21.37 11.45
N GLN A 247 31.61 -22.24 11.24
CA GLN A 247 32.54 -22.67 12.29
C GLN A 247 33.80 -21.82 12.39
N TYR A 248 34.34 -21.33 11.27
CA TYR A 248 35.69 -20.74 11.25
C TYR A 248 35.72 -19.26 10.87
N SER A 249 34.61 -18.67 10.42
CA SER A 249 34.62 -17.30 9.88
C SER A 249 34.46 -16.22 10.96
N TYR A 250 35.12 -15.09 10.76
CA TYR A 250 35.14 -13.96 11.68
C TYR A 250 35.36 -12.63 10.93
N VAL A 251 34.93 -11.52 11.52
CA VAL A 251 35.15 -10.17 10.97
C VAL A 251 36.45 -9.61 11.53
N CYS A 252 37.35 -9.19 10.64
CA CYS A 252 38.59 -8.54 11.02
C CYS A 252 38.41 -7.00 11.12
N PRO A 253 39.22 -6.27 11.93
CA PRO A 253 39.15 -4.81 11.99
C PRO A 253 39.71 -4.10 10.75
N ASP A 254 40.69 -4.70 10.09
CA ASP A 254 41.49 -4.16 8.99
C ASP A 254 42.00 -5.32 8.13
N ILE A 255 41.43 -5.48 6.94
CA ILE A 255 41.70 -6.60 6.05
C ILE A 255 43.14 -6.62 5.54
N VAL A 256 43.75 -5.46 5.29
CA VAL A 256 45.13 -5.38 4.77
C VAL A 256 46.12 -5.86 5.82
N LYS A 257 45.89 -5.52 7.10
CA LYS A 257 46.72 -6.03 8.20
C LYS A 257 46.49 -7.52 8.43
N GLU A 258 45.28 -8.01 8.25
CA GLU A 258 44.96 -9.43 8.43
C GLU A 258 45.64 -10.29 7.35
N PHE A 259 45.60 -9.86 6.08
CA PHE A 259 46.35 -10.52 5.01
C PHE A 259 47.86 -10.54 5.27
N LYS A 260 48.46 -9.44 5.73
CA LYS A 260 49.89 -9.42 6.07
C LYS A 260 50.27 -10.43 7.14
N LYS A 261 49.42 -10.64 8.15
CA LYS A 261 49.65 -11.67 9.17
C LYS A 261 49.49 -13.08 8.58
N TYR A 262 48.48 -13.26 7.75
CA TYR A 262 48.25 -14.53 7.05
C TYR A 262 49.47 -14.92 6.18
N ASP A 263 50.03 -13.97 5.44
CA ASP A 263 51.23 -14.21 4.60
C ASP A 263 52.49 -14.49 5.43
N GLN A 264 52.62 -13.86 6.60
CA GLN A 264 53.79 -14.02 7.49
C GLN A 264 53.72 -15.28 8.35
N GLU A 265 52.51 -15.72 8.75
CA GLU A 265 52.28 -16.80 9.72
C GLU A 265 51.32 -17.88 9.18
N GLY A 266 51.38 -18.16 7.87
CA GLY A 266 50.44 -19.04 7.15
C GLY A 266 50.11 -20.34 7.88
N ASP A 267 51.13 -21.10 8.30
CA ASP A 267 50.96 -22.40 8.97
C ASP A 267 50.12 -22.35 10.25
N LYS A 268 50.09 -21.20 10.96
CA LYS A 268 49.30 -21.01 12.20
C LYS A 268 47.87 -20.55 11.91
N TYR A 269 47.66 -19.93 10.75
CA TYR A 269 46.37 -19.39 10.34
C TYR A 269 45.47 -20.42 9.67
N PHE A 270 46.03 -21.47 9.06
CA PHE A 270 45.25 -22.58 8.55
C PHE A 270 44.57 -23.35 9.69
N LYS A 271 43.30 -23.69 9.47
CA LYS A 271 42.53 -24.64 10.28
C LYS A 271 42.21 -25.86 9.43
N LYS A 272 41.94 -26.99 10.08
CA LYS A 272 41.53 -28.22 9.39
C LYS A 272 40.06 -28.48 9.68
N TYR A 273 39.30 -28.69 8.62
CA TYR A 273 37.94 -29.21 8.70
C TYR A 273 37.95 -30.70 8.34
N GLU A 274 37.35 -31.52 9.20
CA GLU A 274 37.22 -32.96 8.97
C GLU A 274 35.80 -33.27 8.50
N GLY A 275 35.69 -33.92 7.34
CA GLY A 275 34.44 -34.33 6.73
C GLY A 275 34.38 -35.83 6.49
N VAL A 276 33.18 -36.35 6.27
CA VAL A 276 32.95 -37.74 5.85
C VAL A 276 32.15 -37.69 4.56
N HIS A 277 32.64 -38.38 3.53
CA HIS A 277 32.03 -38.39 2.21
C HIS A 277 30.65 -39.04 2.28
N SER A 278 29.61 -38.33 1.84
CA SER A 278 28.20 -38.74 2.02
C SER A 278 27.80 -40.03 1.28
N VAL A 279 28.57 -40.43 0.26
CA VAL A 279 28.34 -41.65 -0.53
C VAL A 279 29.30 -42.77 -0.13
N THR A 280 30.60 -42.49 -0.07
CA THR A 280 31.62 -43.55 0.15
C THR A 280 31.92 -43.80 1.62
N GLY A 281 31.48 -42.91 2.52
CA GLY A 281 31.76 -42.99 3.96
C GLY A 281 33.22 -42.76 4.33
N LYS A 282 34.08 -42.39 3.38
CA LYS A 282 35.50 -42.15 3.63
C LYS A 282 35.71 -40.79 4.31
N PRO A 283 36.57 -40.69 5.33
CA PRO A 283 36.95 -39.41 5.90
C PRO A 283 37.83 -38.62 4.91
N TYR A 284 37.67 -37.30 4.90
CA TYR A 284 38.52 -36.36 4.19
C TYR A 284 38.80 -35.14 5.05
N THR A 285 39.86 -34.41 4.74
CA THR A 285 40.25 -33.19 5.44
C THR A 285 40.39 -32.05 4.43
N VAL A 286 39.96 -30.87 4.84
CA VAL A 286 40.01 -29.63 4.05
C VAL A 286 40.81 -28.62 4.86
N ASP A 287 41.82 -28.02 4.24
CA ASP A 287 42.51 -26.90 4.85
C ASP A 287 41.65 -25.64 4.69
N VAL A 288 41.58 -24.82 5.74
CA VAL A 288 40.71 -23.64 5.85
C VAL A 288 41.57 -22.42 6.15
N GLY A 289 41.64 -21.48 5.20
CA GLY A 289 42.60 -20.36 5.16
C GLY A 289 41.95 -18.98 5.23
N PHE A 290 42.20 -18.14 4.22
CA PHE A 290 41.79 -16.73 4.20
C PHE A 290 40.27 -16.49 4.05
N GLU A 291 39.51 -17.47 3.55
CA GLU A 291 38.04 -17.45 3.49
C GLU A 291 37.39 -17.20 4.85
N ARG A 292 38.10 -17.53 5.94
CA ARG A 292 37.66 -17.27 7.32
C ARG A 292 37.40 -15.79 7.58
N PHE A 293 38.27 -14.90 7.11
CA PHE A 293 38.09 -13.46 7.31
C PHE A 293 37.57 -12.75 6.06
N LEU A 294 37.73 -13.35 4.88
CA LEU A 294 37.26 -12.78 3.63
C LEU A 294 35.74 -12.95 3.45
N ALA A 295 35.17 -14.07 3.90
CA ALA A 295 33.74 -14.33 3.69
C ALA A 295 32.82 -13.33 4.40
N PRO A 296 33.03 -12.95 5.68
CA PRO A 296 32.25 -11.90 6.31
C PRO A 296 32.58 -10.49 5.81
N GLU A 297 33.73 -10.29 5.18
CA GLU A 297 34.14 -8.96 4.69
C GLU A 297 33.23 -8.46 3.56
N ILE A 298 32.50 -9.34 2.86
CA ILE A 298 31.56 -8.92 1.83
C ILE A 298 30.47 -7.96 2.35
N PHE A 299 30.17 -7.96 3.65
CA PHE A 299 29.27 -6.98 4.25
C PHE A 299 29.90 -5.58 4.40
N PHE A 300 31.23 -5.50 4.45
CA PHE A 300 31.98 -4.26 4.69
C PHE A 300 32.71 -3.75 3.45
N ASN A 301 33.03 -4.64 2.51
CA ASN A 301 33.63 -4.35 1.20
C ASN A 301 32.98 -5.28 0.16
N PRO A 302 31.74 -5.01 -0.27
CA PRO A 302 30.98 -5.92 -1.14
C PRO A 302 31.58 -6.09 -2.54
N GLU A 303 32.41 -5.14 -2.98
CA GLU A 303 33.17 -5.17 -4.24
C GLU A 303 34.05 -6.41 -4.42
N ILE A 304 34.40 -7.12 -3.35
CA ILE A 304 35.20 -8.36 -3.43
C ILE A 304 34.39 -9.56 -3.93
N ALA A 305 33.06 -9.49 -3.88
CA ALA A 305 32.16 -10.58 -4.25
C ALA A 305 31.14 -10.19 -5.33
N SER A 306 30.84 -8.90 -5.50
CA SER A 306 29.90 -8.41 -6.48
C SER A 306 30.45 -7.19 -7.22
N SER A 307 30.39 -7.22 -8.55
CA SER A 307 30.65 -6.03 -9.39
C SER A 307 29.49 -5.02 -9.37
N ASP A 308 28.28 -5.50 -9.05
CA ASP A 308 27.04 -4.76 -9.24
C ASP A 308 26.58 -4.06 -7.96
N TYR A 309 26.97 -4.60 -6.80
CA TYR A 309 26.63 -4.05 -5.49
C TYR A 309 27.88 -3.62 -4.73
N LEU A 310 28.04 -2.31 -4.53
CA LEU A 310 29.26 -1.69 -4.01
C LEU A 310 29.09 -1.00 -2.65
N THR A 311 27.88 -1.00 -2.07
CA THR A 311 27.59 -0.21 -0.85
C THR A 311 27.78 -1.04 0.43
N PRO A 312 28.74 -0.70 1.31
CA PRO A 312 28.94 -1.38 2.58
C PRO A 312 27.72 -1.31 3.51
N LEU A 313 27.51 -2.36 4.31
CA LEU A 313 26.43 -2.43 5.30
C LEU A 313 26.39 -1.22 6.27
N PRO A 314 27.52 -0.71 6.82
CA PRO A 314 27.49 0.50 7.66
C PRO A 314 26.87 1.72 6.97
N GLU A 315 27.11 1.90 5.67
CA GLU A 315 26.53 3.01 4.89
C GLU A 315 25.05 2.81 4.61
N VAL A 316 24.62 1.56 4.37
CA VAL A 316 23.20 1.22 4.25
C VAL A 316 22.46 1.55 5.55
N VAL A 317 23.02 1.15 6.70
CA VAL A 317 22.44 1.43 8.01
C VAL A 317 22.33 2.93 8.26
N ASP A 318 23.41 3.65 8.01
CA ASP A 318 23.40 5.09 8.13
C ASP A 318 22.36 5.77 7.20
N THR A 319 22.26 5.30 5.95
CA THR A 319 21.28 5.80 4.97
C THR A 319 19.85 5.58 5.47
N VAL A 320 19.53 4.39 5.96
CA VAL A 320 18.21 4.04 6.53
C VAL A 320 17.83 4.99 7.66
N VAL A 321 18.78 5.25 8.57
CA VAL A 321 18.53 6.18 9.67
C VAL A 321 18.38 7.62 9.16
N GLN A 322 19.16 8.03 8.17
CA GLN A 322 19.07 9.38 7.59
C GLN A 322 17.84 9.63 6.71
N THR A 323 17.23 8.59 6.14
CA THR A 323 15.95 8.75 5.42
C THR A 323 14.75 8.72 6.35
N SER A 324 14.93 8.24 7.59
CA SER A 324 13.88 8.24 8.62
C SER A 324 13.56 9.66 9.11
N PRO A 325 12.35 9.91 9.69
CA PRO A 325 11.99 11.20 10.29
C PRO A 325 13.03 11.68 11.31
N ILE A 326 13.23 13.00 11.40
CA ILE A 326 14.36 13.57 12.14
C ILE A 326 14.31 13.25 13.65
N ASP A 327 13.12 13.16 14.22
CA ASP A 327 12.89 13.03 15.67
C ASP A 327 13.30 11.66 16.20
N VAL A 328 13.22 10.62 15.35
CA VAL A 328 13.53 9.24 15.76
C VAL A 328 14.98 8.85 15.53
N ARG A 329 15.74 9.61 14.70
CA ARG A 329 17.09 9.21 14.24
C ARG A 329 18.06 8.92 15.38
N ARG A 330 18.02 9.72 16.45
CA ARG A 330 18.87 9.50 17.62
C ARG A 330 18.57 8.17 18.29
N GLY A 331 17.28 7.84 18.47
CA GLY A 331 16.86 6.53 18.99
C GLY A 331 17.31 5.38 18.08
N LEU A 332 17.20 5.57 16.76
CA LEU A 332 17.60 4.58 15.77
C LEU A 332 19.12 4.28 15.77
N TYR A 333 19.98 5.29 15.99
CA TYR A 333 21.43 5.07 16.17
C TYR A 333 21.77 4.50 17.55
N LYS A 334 21.09 4.99 18.61
CA LYS A 334 21.31 4.57 19.99
C LYS A 334 21.01 3.08 20.18
N ASN A 335 20.10 2.52 19.39
CA ASN A 335 19.65 1.14 19.51
C ASN A 335 19.66 0.40 18.16
N ILE A 336 20.82 -0.13 17.76
CA ILE A 336 20.97 -0.95 16.55
C ILE A 336 21.02 -2.42 16.97
N VAL A 337 19.98 -3.19 16.66
CA VAL A 337 19.84 -4.60 17.08
C VAL A 337 20.21 -5.54 15.95
N LEU A 338 21.08 -6.51 16.26
CA LEU A 338 21.46 -7.57 15.33
C LEU A 338 20.53 -8.77 15.46
N SER A 339 20.06 -9.28 14.32
CA SER A 339 19.26 -10.51 14.20
C SER A 339 19.79 -11.37 13.04
N GLY A 340 19.52 -12.66 13.11
CA GLY A 340 19.87 -13.62 12.06
C GLY A 340 21.25 -14.27 12.24
N GLY A 341 21.48 -15.37 11.52
CA GLY A 341 22.69 -16.18 11.66
C GLY A 341 23.96 -15.48 11.17
N SER A 342 23.85 -14.72 10.07
CA SER A 342 25.01 -14.06 9.45
C SER A 342 25.53 -12.86 10.26
N THR A 343 24.76 -12.35 11.22
CA THR A 343 25.24 -11.31 12.15
C THR A 343 26.02 -11.88 13.34
N MET A 344 26.13 -13.21 13.46
CA MET A 344 26.82 -13.88 14.58
C MET A 344 28.33 -14.08 14.36
N PHE A 345 28.90 -13.68 13.22
CA PHE A 345 30.35 -13.76 13.02
C PHE A 345 31.07 -13.02 14.14
N GLU A 346 32.19 -13.60 14.60
CA GLU A 346 32.98 -13.00 15.65
C GLU A 346 33.38 -11.56 15.25
N ASN A 347 33.25 -10.62 16.19
CA ASN A 347 33.55 -9.20 16.01
C ASN A 347 32.69 -8.41 15.00
N PHE A 348 31.67 -9.02 14.39
CA PHE A 348 30.75 -8.35 13.45
C PHE A 348 30.14 -7.07 14.03
N GLY A 349 29.49 -7.17 15.20
CA GLY A 349 28.85 -6.01 15.84
C GLY A 349 29.84 -4.91 16.25
N LYS A 350 31.07 -5.27 16.65
CA LYS A 350 32.11 -4.28 17.01
C LYS A 350 32.59 -3.50 15.80
N ARG A 351 32.85 -4.19 14.68
CA ARG A 351 33.24 -3.58 13.40
C ARG A 351 32.15 -2.63 12.91
N LEU A 352 30.90 -3.11 12.90
CA LEU A 352 29.75 -2.33 12.45
C LEU A 352 29.53 -1.08 13.31
N GLN A 353 29.57 -1.20 14.64
CA GLN A 353 29.44 -0.05 15.54
C GLN A 353 30.52 1.00 15.29
N ARG A 354 31.78 0.57 15.16
CA ARG A 354 32.92 1.46 14.90
C ARG A 354 32.73 2.23 13.59
N ASP A 355 32.33 1.54 12.52
CA ASP A 355 32.23 2.14 11.19
C ASP A 355 31.01 3.09 11.09
N ILE A 356 29.85 2.72 11.66
CA ILE A 356 28.68 3.62 11.74
C ILE A 356 29.00 4.84 12.61
N LYS A 357 29.65 4.67 13.76
CA LYS A 357 30.04 5.79 14.62
C LYS A 357 30.97 6.75 13.88
N ARG A 358 31.94 6.23 13.12
CA ARG A 358 32.84 7.05 12.30
C ARG A 358 32.07 7.86 11.25
N ILE A 359 31.07 7.26 10.60
CA ILE A 359 30.21 7.94 9.61
C ILE A 359 29.43 9.08 10.30
N ALA A 360 28.77 8.79 11.42
CA ALA A 360 27.99 9.76 12.19
C ALA A 360 28.85 10.92 12.73
N ASP A 361 29.98 10.62 13.36
CA ASP A 361 30.92 11.62 13.89
C ASP A 361 31.46 12.51 12.76
N SER A 362 31.80 11.92 11.60
CA SER A 362 32.29 12.67 10.44
C SER A 362 31.24 13.62 9.89
N ARG A 363 29.96 13.21 9.89
CA ARG A 363 28.84 14.07 9.50
C ARG A 363 28.67 15.24 10.47
N ILE A 364 28.71 14.98 11.77
CA ILE A 364 28.61 16.01 12.81
C ILE A 364 29.74 17.03 12.64
N LYS A 365 30.99 16.56 12.54
CA LYS A 365 32.17 17.42 12.36
C LYS A 365 32.06 18.31 11.11
N LYS A 366 31.58 17.78 9.99
CA LYS A 366 31.32 18.56 8.77
C LYS A 366 30.27 19.65 9.01
N SER A 367 29.18 19.34 9.72
CA SER A 367 28.12 20.30 10.05
C SER A 367 28.63 21.45 10.95
N GLU A 368 29.47 21.14 11.92
CA GLU A 368 30.06 22.15 12.83
C GLU A 368 31.03 23.09 12.10
N ILE A 369 31.86 22.54 11.20
CA ILE A 369 32.75 23.33 10.34
C ILE A 369 31.93 24.27 9.44
N LEU A 370 30.88 23.76 8.78
CA LEU A 370 30.01 24.56 7.90
C LEU A 370 29.24 25.65 8.65
N SER A 371 28.98 25.45 9.95
CA SER A 371 28.29 26.43 10.80
C SER A 371 29.23 27.51 11.36
N GLY A 372 30.52 27.49 11.00
CA GLY A 372 31.53 28.41 11.53
C GLY A 372 31.70 28.31 13.04
N GLY A 373 31.47 27.12 13.63
CA GLY A 373 31.54 26.88 15.07
C GLY A 373 30.40 27.49 15.89
N ARG A 374 29.39 28.10 15.25
CA ARG A 374 28.23 28.73 15.95
C ARG A 374 27.25 27.72 16.55
N MET A 375 27.35 26.45 16.15
CA MET A 375 26.48 25.36 16.59
C MET A 375 27.35 24.22 17.11
N GLN A 376 27.23 23.89 18.40
CA GLN A 376 27.78 22.66 18.97
C GLN A 376 26.72 21.57 18.90
N SER A 377 27.01 20.49 18.19
CA SER A 377 26.07 19.38 18.06
C SER A 377 26.30 18.37 19.19
N THR A 378 25.22 17.90 19.80
CA THR A 378 25.31 16.78 20.74
C THR A 378 25.88 15.55 20.02
N PRO A 379 26.88 14.85 20.60
CA PRO A 379 27.43 13.63 20.01
C PRO A 379 26.33 12.59 19.72
N MET A 380 26.48 11.85 18.62
CA MET A 380 25.58 10.74 18.32
C MET A 380 26.02 9.50 19.09
N GLU A 381 25.15 8.98 19.94
CA GLU A 381 25.34 7.67 20.55
C GLU A 381 25.02 6.58 19.54
N VAL A 382 25.96 5.68 19.29
CA VAL A 382 25.81 4.55 18.37
C VAL A 382 26.11 3.27 19.13
N ASN A 383 25.08 2.47 19.39
CA ASN A 383 25.24 1.19 20.08
C ASN A 383 24.68 0.05 19.23
N VAL A 384 25.54 -0.93 18.95
CA VAL A 384 25.16 -2.18 18.29
C VAL A 384 25.00 -3.26 19.36
N ILE A 385 23.78 -3.78 19.44
CA ILE A 385 23.34 -4.73 20.45
C ILE A 385 23.25 -6.12 19.83
N SER A 386 24.05 -7.00 20.39
CA SER A 386 23.99 -8.45 20.19
C SER A 386 23.43 -9.09 21.47
N HIS A 387 22.75 -10.22 21.35
CA HIS A 387 22.24 -10.97 22.50
C HIS A 387 22.42 -12.49 22.30
N LYS A 388 22.35 -13.26 23.39
CA LYS A 388 22.65 -14.71 23.35
C LYS A 388 21.69 -15.53 22.49
N LYS A 389 20.52 -14.99 22.18
CA LYS A 389 19.44 -15.67 21.45
C LYS A 389 19.37 -15.21 19.98
N GLN A 390 20.40 -14.52 19.48
CA GLN A 390 20.43 -13.88 18.14
C GLN A 390 20.08 -14.82 16.98
N ARG A 391 20.51 -16.10 17.06
CA ARG A 391 20.20 -17.16 16.08
C ARG A 391 18.69 -17.34 15.86
N TYR A 392 17.88 -17.07 16.87
CA TYR A 392 16.43 -17.22 16.85
C TYR A 392 15.76 -16.04 17.56
N ALA A 393 16.33 -14.84 17.39
CA ALA A 393 15.88 -13.61 18.05
C ALA A 393 14.41 -13.35 17.78
N VAL A 394 14.00 -13.45 16.52
CA VAL A 394 12.63 -13.30 16.07
C VAL A 394 11.69 -14.25 16.82
N TRP A 395 11.98 -15.55 16.83
CA TRP A 395 11.16 -16.54 17.53
C TRP A 395 11.11 -16.26 19.03
N PHE A 396 12.25 -15.93 19.65
CA PHE A 396 12.33 -15.64 21.08
C PHE A 396 11.54 -14.38 21.45
N GLY A 397 11.61 -13.31 20.63
CA GLY A 397 10.76 -12.12 20.79
C GLY A 397 9.28 -12.43 20.62
N GLY A 398 8.93 -13.32 19.69
CA GLY A 398 7.58 -13.86 19.55
C GLY A 398 7.11 -14.62 20.79
N SER A 399 7.97 -15.48 21.35
CA SER A 399 7.71 -16.19 22.61
C SER A 399 7.46 -15.23 23.77
N LEU A 400 8.32 -14.20 23.93
CA LEU A 400 8.15 -13.16 24.96
C LEU A 400 6.82 -12.41 24.80
N LEU A 401 6.51 -11.96 23.58
CA LEU A 401 5.27 -11.24 23.29
C LEU A 401 4.05 -12.12 23.55
N ALA A 402 4.09 -13.37 23.09
CA ALA A 402 2.98 -14.31 23.21
C ALA A 402 2.74 -14.80 24.65
N SER A 403 3.75 -14.70 25.52
CA SER A 403 3.60 -14.93 26.96
C SER A 403 2.94 -13.79 27.73
N THR A 404 2.73 -12.63 27.12
CA THR A 404 2.07 -11.51 27.80
C THR A 404 0.58 -11.81 27.99
N GLY A 405 -0.01 -11.32 29.09
CA GLY A 405 -1.44 -11.47 29.35
C GLY A 405 -2.33 -10.82 28.28
N GLU A 406 -1.78 -9.86 27.53
CA GLU A 406 -2.48 -9.11 26.48
C GLU A 406 -2.42 -9.77 25.10
N PHE A 407 -1.59 -10.80 24.90
CA PHE A 407 -1.33 -11.39 23.59
C PHE A 407 -2.60 -11.78 22.82
N HIS A 408 -3.55 -12.43 23.50
CA HIS A 408 -4.80 -12.86 22.90
C HIS A 408 -5.65 -11.69 22.39
N SER A 409 -5.43 -10.48 22.92
CA SER A 409 -6.10 -9.27 22.44
C SER A 409 -5.44 -8.64 21.22
N TYR A 410 -4.25 -9.14 20.84
CA TYR A 410 -3.58 -8.80 19.59
C TYR A 410 -3.90 -9.78 18.46
N CYS A 411 -4.42 -10.97 18.80
CA CYS A 411 -4.85 -11.96 17.82
C CYS A 411 -6.19 -11.56 17.20
N HIS A 412 -6.38 -11.93 15.93
CA HIS A 412 -7.72 -12.09 15.37
C HIS A 412 -8.25 -13.44 15.82
N THR A 413 -9.54 -13.51 16.17
CA THR A 413 -10.20 -14.75 16.57
C THR A 413 -10.92 -15.38 15.38
N LYS A 414 -11.18 -16.70 15.46
CA LYS A 414 -11.96 -17.41 14.43
C LYS A 414 -13.32 -16.75 14.17
N ALA A 415 -14.01 -16.28 15.22
CA ALA A 415 -15.29 -15.60 15.09
C ALA A 415 -15.20 -14.28 14.31
N GLU A 416 -14.16 -13.48 14.55
CA GLU A 416 -13.93 -12.23 13.80
C GLU A 416 -13.55 -12.52 12.34
N TYR A 417 -12.79 -13.60 12.10
CA TYR A 417 -12.48 -14.06 10.74
C TYR A 417 -13.75 -14.50 10.00
N ASP A 418 -14.64 -15.26 10.63
CA ASP A 418 -15.87 -15.72 9.99
C ASP A 418 -16.82 -14.56 9.63
N GLU A 419 -16.73 -13.43 10.34
CA GLU A 419 -17.51 -12.22 10.06
C GLU A 419 -16.92 -11.38 8.90
N VAL A 420 -15.59 -11.23 8.85
CA VAL A 420 -14.90 -10.27 7.96
C VAL A 420 -14.21 -10.95 6.76
N GLY A 421 -13.92 -12.25 6.87
CA GLY A 421 -13.10 -13.02 5.94
C GLY A 421 -11.60 -12.72 6.00
N PRO A 422 -10.82 -13.21 5.02
CA PRO A 422 -9.35 -13.10 4.98
C PRO A 422 -8.81 -11.67 5.15
N SER A 423 -9.56 -10.67 4.69
CA SER A 423 -9.17 -9.27 4.73
C SER A 423 -8.90 -8.72 6.14
N ILE A 424 -9.43 -9.38 7.18
CA ILE A 424 -9.16 -9.03 8.58
C ILE A 424 -7.67 -9.05 8.90
N ALA A 425 -6.90 -9.92 8.24
CA ALA A 425 -5.49 -10.12 8.50
C ALA A 425 -4.59 -9.06 7.85
N ARG A 426 -5.12 -8.20 6.97
CA ARG A 426 -4.34 -7.09 6.35
C ARG A 426 -3.77 -6.11 7.38
N HIS A 427 -4.37 -6.04 8.56
CA HIS A 427 -3.93 -5.18 9.67
C HIS A 427 -3.87 -5.99 10.97
N ASN A 428 -2.95 -5.67 11.87
CA ASN A 428 -2.89 -6.33 13.18
C ASN A 428 -3.89 -5.71 14.17
N THR A 429 -4.39 -6.49 15.13
CA THR A 429 -5.31 -5.97 16.17
C THR A 429 -4.62 -4.96 17.10
N ALA A 430 -3.30 -5.06 17.28
CA ALA A 430 -2.50 -4.04 17.95
C ALA A 430 -2.50 -2.70 17.19
N ASP A 431 -2.55 -2.74 15.86
CA ASP A 431 -2.78 -1.55 15.04
C ASP A 431 -4.20 -1.01 15.30
N LYS A 432 -5.23 -1.84 15.45
CA LYS A 432 -6.61 -1.41 15.82
C LYS A 432 -6.72 -0.79 17.23
N LYS A 433 -6.03 -1.35 18.24
CA LYS A 433 -6.04 -0.83 19.63
C LYS A 433 -5.21 0.44 19.81
N LYS A 434 -4.11 0.58 19.06
CA LYS A 434 -3.39 1.86 18.99
C LYS A 434 -3.99 2.81 17.96
N LEU A 435 -4.75 2.37 16.96
CA LEU A 435 -5.61 3.25 16.16
C LEU A 435 -6.72 3.88 17.01
N THR A 436 -7.12 3.25 18.12
CA THR A 436 -8.09 3.80 19.08
C THR A 436 -7.45 4.61 20.22
N VAL A 437 -6.17 4.41 20.56
CA VAL A 437 -5.44 5.19 21.60
C VAL A 437 -4.50 6.26 21.03
N ALA A 438 -3.82 6.00 19.91
CA ALA A 438 -3.12 7.01 19.09
C ALA A 438 -4.09 7.88 18.26
N ALA A 439 -5.39 7.57 18.25
CA ALA A 439 -6.44 8.54 17.90
C ALA A 439 -6.50 9.73 18.88
N GLN A 440 -5.76 9.71 19.99
CA GLN A 440 -5.62 10.88 20.85
C GLN A 440 -4.44 11.80 20.48
N GLU A 441 -3.55 11.41 19.55
CA GLU A 441 -2.52 12.30 18.98
C GLU A 441 -2.23 12.05 17.48
N THR A 442 -3.22 11.63 16.69
CA THR A 442 -3.17 11.70 15.22
C THR A 442 -3.94 12.93 14.76
N GLU A 443 -3.34 13.71 13.85
CA GLU A 443 -4.07 14.78 13.16
C GLU A 443 -5.34 14.19 12.56
N ASP A 444 -6.50 14.58 13.09
CA ASP A 444 -7.79 14.25 12.52
C ASP A 444 -7.82 14.79 11.07
N PHE A 445 -7.76 13.88 10.10
CA PHE A 445 -7.77 14.21 8.67
C PHE A 445 -9.18 14.32 8.10
N THR A 446 -10.22 14.21 8.94
CA THR A 446 -11.61 14.37 8.54
C THR A 446 -12.03 15.84 8.62
N VAL A 447 -13.20 16.17 8.07
CA VAL A 447 -13.75 17.55 8.19
C VAL A 447 -14.28 17.88 9.59
N ALA A 448 -14.17 16.96 10.55
CA ALA A 448 -14.37 17.30 11.96
C ALA A 448 -13.24 18.21 12.47
N ASN A 449 -12.03 18.07 11.91
CA ASN A 449 -10.93 19.00 12.11
C ASN A 449 -11.17 20.30 11.34
N THR A 450 -11.09 21.42 12.07
CA THR A 450 -11.29 22.75 11.49
C THR A 450 -10.22 23.12 10.47
N ASP A 451 -8.97 22.69 10.63
CA ASP A 451 -7.90 22.95 9.65
C ASP A 451 -8.17 22.22 8.33
N VAL A 452 -8.57 20.95 8.39
CA VAL A 452 -8.94 20.15 7.22
C VAL A 452 -10.12 20.78 6.48
N LEU A 453 -11.20 21.11 7.19
CA LEU A 453 -12.33 21.79 6.58
C LEU A 453 -11.94 23.14 5.95
N THR A 454 -10.99 23.86 6.57
CA THR A 454 -10.47 25.13 6.03
C THR A 454 -9.67 24.90 4.74
N LYS A 455 -8.86 23.84 4.67
CA LYS A 455 -8.11 23.47 3.46
C LYS A 455 -9.05 23.07 2.31
N TYR A 456 -10.08 22.27 2.59
CA TYR A 456 -11.14 21.95 1.61
C TYR A 456 -11.85 23.21 1.11
N LYS A 457 -12.23 24.12 2.02
CA LYS A 457 -12.87 25.40 1.65
C LYS A 457 -11.93 26.29 0.83
N ALA A 458 -10.65 26.38 1.18
CA ALA A 458 -9.68 27.15 0.42
C ALA A 458 -9.49 26.60 -1.00
N ALA A 459 -9.42 25.27 -1.15
CA ALA A 459 -9.42 24.62 -2.46
C ALA A 459 -10.72 24.93 -3.22
N ALA A 460 -11.88 24.81 -2.56
CA ALA A 460 -13.17 25.06 -3.17
C ALA A 460 -13.36 26.53 -3.59
N ASP A 461 -12.89 27.51 -2.82
CA ASP A 461 -12.96 28.93 -3.17
C ASP A 461 -12.16 29.24 -4.44
N ILE A 462 -10.99 28.61 -4.59
CA ILE A 462 -10.20 28.69 -5.82
C ILE A 462 -10.97 28.05 -6.99
N THR A 463 -11.47 26.83 -6.81
CA THR A 463 -12.27 26.11 -7.81
C THR A 463 -13.49 26.94 -8.25
N ASN A 464 -14.25 27.50 -7.31
CA ASN A 464 -15.46 28.30 -7.55
C ASN A 464 -15.18 29.57 -8.35
N ARG A 465 -14.07 30.24 -8.04
CA ARG A 465 -13.64 31.44 -8.79
C ARG A 465 -13.21 31.06 -10.20
N VAL A 466 -12.40 30.02 -10.35
CA VAL A 466 -11.84 29.64 -11.66
C VAL A 466 -12.93 29.07 -12.56
N ILE A 467 -13.83 28.21 -12.06
CA ILE A 467 -14.92 27.65 -12.89
C ILE A 467 -15.85 28.75 -13.42
N ALA A 468 -16.12 29.81 -12.63
CA ALA A 468 -16.88 30.96 -13.11
C ALA A 468 -16.13 31.75 -14.21
N GLN A 469 -14.81 31.93 -14.06
CA GLN A 469 -13.97 32.58 -15.08
C GLN A 469 -13.93 31.77 -16.38
N VAL A 470 -13.74 30.45 -16.28
CA VAL A 470 -13.68 29.53 -17.43
C VAL A 470 -15.05 29.44 -18.12
N ALA A 471 -16.15 29.34 -17.36
CA ALA A 471 -17.50 29.36 -17.90
C ALA A 471 -17.79 30.67 -18.66
N ALA A 472 -17.36 31.83 -18.13
CA ALA A 472 -17.51 33.12 -18.82
C ALA A 472 -16.64 33.23 -20.08
N ALA A 473 -15.53 32.51 -20.16
CA ALA A 473 -14.68 32.45 -21.35
C ALA A 473 -15.23 31.54 -22.46
N CYS A 474 -16.26 30.74 -22.18
CA CYS A 474 -16.90 29.86 -23.16
C CYS A 474 -17.85 30.65 -24.08
N VAL A 475 -17.27 31.42 -25.00
CA VAL A 475 -17.98 32.24 -25.99
C VAL A 475 -17.77 31.74 -27.41
N ASP A 476 -18.60 32.21 -28.34
CA ASP A 476 -18.49 31.87 -29.76
C ASP A 476 -17.09 32.18 -30.32
N GLY A 477 -16.51 31.22 -31.03
CA GLY A 477 -15.18 31.32 -31.63
C GLY A 477 -13.99 31.12 -30.67
N ALA A 478 -14.23 30.94 -29.36
CA ALA A 478 -13.17 30.73 -28.38
C ALA A 478 -12.48 29.37 -28.58
N SER A 479 -11.14 29.34 -28.47
CA SER A 479 -10.37 28.10 -28.57
C SER A 479 -10.51 27.25 -27.31
N ILE A 480 -10.89 25.98 -27.49
CA ILE A 480 -11.02 25.04 -26.36
C ILE A 480 -9.68 24.85 -25.64
N LEU A 481 -8.58 24.73 -26.40
CA LEU A 481 -7.23 24.58 -25.85
C LEU A 481 -6.83 25.78 -24.98
N GLU A 482 -7.06 27.00 -25.48
CA GLU A 482 -6.71 28.23 -24.73
C GLU A 482 -7.52 28.35 -23.44
N ILE A 483 -8.80 27.98 -23.47
CA ILE A 483 -9.66 27.94 -22.28
C ILE A 483 -9.08 26.96 -21.24
N CYS A 484 -8.72 25.74 -21.64
CA CYS A 484 -8.13 24.74 -20.75
C CYS A 484 -6.80 25.21 -20.13
N VAL A 485 -5.91 25.77 -20.95
CA VAL A 485 -4.60 26.26 -20.49
C VAL A 485 -4.76 27.42 -19.50
N ASN A 486 -5.65 28.36 -19.80
CA ASN A 486 -5.90 29.51 -18.93
C ASN A 486 -6.58 29.09 -17.61
N GLY A 487 -7.46 28.09 -17.64
CA GLY A 487 -8.07 27.51 -16.44
C GLY A 487 -7.02 26.90 -15.50
N ASP A 488 -6.13 26.04 -16.02
CA ASP A 488 -5.07 25.42 -15.23
C ASP A 488 -4.15 26.47 -14.60
N LYS A 489 -3.76 27.48 -15.40
CA LYS A 489 -2.94 28.60 -14.94
C LYS A 489 -3.61 29.37 -13.81
N ALA A 490 -4.90 29.65 -13.92
CA ALA A 490 -5.66 30.36 -12.89
C ALA A 490 -5.77 29.56 -11.58
N ILE A 491 -5.81 28.21 -11.64
CA ILE A 491 -5.75 27.33 -10.46
C ILE A 491 -4.36 27.38 -9.82
N GLU A 492 -3.30 27.27 -10.61
CA GLU A 492 -1.93 27.36 -10.11
C GLU A 492 -1.64 28.71 -9.45
N GLU A 493 -2.09 29.81 -10.04
CA GLU A 493 -1.96 31.15 -9.46
C GLU A 493 -2.77 31.28 -8.17
N GLY A 494 -4.00 30.76 -8.14
CA GLY A 494 -4.85 30.75 -6.94
C GLY A 494 -4.23 29.97 -5.79
N THR A 495 -3.69 28.78 -6.05
CA THR A 495 -3.07 27.93 -5.04
C THR A 495 -1.73 28.48 -4.55
N LYS A 496 -0.94 29.15 -5.41
CA LYS A 496 0.28 29.86 -5.01
C LYS A 496 0.02 31.04 -4.06
N ALA A 497 -1.18 31.62 -4.06
CA ALA A 497 -1.50 32.76 -3.21
C ALA A 497 -1.81 32.38 -1.74
N VAL A 498 -2.13 31.12 -1.45
CA VAL A 498 -2.57 30.65 -0.12
C VAL A 498 -1.58 29.65 0.49
N TYR A 499 -1.52 29.53 1.82
CA TYR A 499 -0.62 28.57 2.51
C TYR A 499 0.87 28.67 2.09
N ASN A 500 1.45 29.87 2.23
CA ASN A 500 2.85 30.16 1.84
C ASN A 500 3.89 29.97 2.97
N LYS A 501 3.43 29.68 4.19
CA LYS A 501 4.29 29.36 5.33
C LYS A 501 4.37 27.84 5.46
N GLY A 502 5.58 27.28 5.44
CA GLY A 502 5.81 25.83 5.48
C GLY A 502 5.77 25.16 4.10
N LYS A 503 6.08 23.85 4.06
CA LYS A 503 6.06 23.03 2.84
C LYS A 503 4.69 22.34 2.70
N VAL A 504 3.67 23.11 2.32
CA VAL A 504 2.32 22.57 2.04
C VAL A 504 2.20 22.22 0.55
N ASN A 505 1.87 20.97 0.23
CA ASN A 505 1.61 20.55 -1.14
C ASN A 505 0.32 21.20 -1.65
N LYS A 506 0.30 21.76 -2.85
CA LYS A 506 -0.86 22.49 -3.39
C LYS A 506 -0.76 22.61 -4.91
N GLY A 507 -1.90 22.66 -5.59
CA GLY A 507 -1.92 22.81 -7.05
C GLY A 507 -3.25 22.38 -7.67
N VAL A 508 -3.17 21.93 -8.92
CA VAL A 508 -4.31 21.38 -9.65
C VAL A 508 -4.78 20.09 -8.99
N GLY A 509 -6.07 20.02 -8.66
CA GLY A 509 -6.76 18.84 -8.14
C GLY A 509 -7.49 18.05 -9.24
N PHE A 510 -7.92 18.73 -10.31
CA PHE A 510 -8.35 18.12 -11.57
C PHE A 510 -8.07 19.11 -12.72
N PRO A 511 -7.40 18.70 -13.82
CA PRO A 511 -7.09 19.60 -14.93
C PRO A 511 -8.35 20.13 -15.60
N THR A 512 -8.27 21.35 -16.12
CA THR A 512 -9.37 21.97 -16.84
C THR A 512 -9.72 21.15 -18.08
N ALA A 513 -10.96 20.69 -18.14
CA ALA A 513 -11.54 19.94 -19.24
C ALA A 513 -12.82 20.62 -19.73
N ILE A 514 -13.01 20.63 -21.05
CA ILE A 514 -14.08 21.33 -21.76
C ILE A 514 -14.69 20.36 -22.76
N SER A 515 -15.74 19.63 -22.36
CA SER A 515 -16.42 18.66 -23.22
C SER A 515 -17.62 19.31 -23.91
N VAL A 516 -17.83 19.01 -25.20
CA VAL A 516 -18.85 19.70 -26.02
C VAL A 516 -19.91 18.72 -26.52
N ASN A 517 -21.19 19.12 -26.46
CA ASN A 517 -22.35 18.39 -26.98
C ASN A 517 -22.43 16.93 -26.49
N ASN A 518 -22.22 15.96 -27.39
CA ASN A 518 -22.28 14.53 -27.12
C ASN A 518 -21.01 13.98 -26.43
N THR A 519 -19.89 14.71 -26.44
CA THR A 519 -18.73 14.33 -25.62
C THR A 519 -19.12 14.40 -24.15
N ILE A 520 -18.87 13.31 -23.41
CA ILE A 520 -19.31 13.14 -22.03
C ILE A 520 -18.38 13.89 -21.07
N CYS A 521 -17.08 13.59 -21.06
CA CYS A 521 -16.13 14.13 -20.08
C CYS A 521 -14.67 14.10 -20.57
N HIS A 522 -13.78 14.67 -19.74
CA HIS A 522 -12.31 14.60 -19.85
C HIS A 522 -11.67 15.20 -21.11
N PHE A 523 -12.41 15.94 -21.94
CA PHE A 523 -11.83 16.52 -23.15
C PHE A 523 -10.91 17.70 -22.83
N SER A 524 -9.61 17.51 -23.02
CA SER A 524 -8.59 18.49 -22.66
C SER A 524 -7.39 18.38 -23.61
N PRO A 525 -7.49 18.97 -24.82
CA PRO A 525 -6.62 18.65 -25.95
C PRO A 525 -5.17 19.14 -25.77
N LEU A 526 -4.27 18.62 -26.60
CA LEU A 526 -2.89 19.07 -26.72
C LEU A 526 -2.72 19.96 -27.96
N ALA A 527 -1.78 20.89 -27.92
CA ALA A 527 -1.49 21.78 -29.05
C ALA A 527 -1.03 21.04 -30.31
N ALA A 528 -0.42 19.87 -30.15
CA ALA A 528 0.10 19.05 -31.24
C ALA A 528 -0.97 18.17 -31.91
N ASP A 529 -2.12 17.99 -31.28
CA ASP A 529 -3.20 17.13 -31.80
C ASP A 529 -4.20 17.98 -32.61
N ALA A 530 -4.92 17.38 -33.56
CA ALA A 530 -5.84 18.10 -34.46
C ALA A 530 -6.98 18.80 -33.69
N GLU A 531 -7.38 18.16 -32.60
CA GLU A 531 -8.36 18.61 -31.62
C GLU A 531 -7.98 19.93 -30.94
N GLY A 532 -6.68 20.28 -30.91
CA GLY A 532 -6.20 21.55 -30.34
C GLY A 532 -6.69 22.79 -31.10
N ALA A 533 -7.11 22.64 -32.36
CA ALA A 533 -7.65 23.72 -33.19
C ALA A 533 -9.17 23.93 -33.03
N LEU A 534 -9.86 23.11 -32.24
CA LEU A 534 -11.31 23.20 -32.07
C LEU A 534 -11.71 24.49 -31.34
N LYS A 535 -12.80 25.07 -31.83
CA LYS A 535 -13.40 26.31 -31.33
C LYS A 535 -14.87 26.08 -31.00
N LEU A 536 -15.31 26.73 -29.93
CA LEU A 536 -16.71 26.75 -29.53
C LEU A 536 -17.56 27.51 -30.55
N LYS A 537 -18.80 27.09 -30.72
CA LYS A 537 -19.80 27.73 -31.58
C LYS A 537 -21.05 28.04 -30.78
N THR A 538 -21.76 29.07 -31.20
CA THR A 538 -23.09 29.41 -30.67
C THR A 538 -24.03 28.20 -30.75
N GLY A 539 -24.68 27.87 -29.64
CA GLY A 539 -25.54 26.71 -29.49
C GLY A 539 -24.83 25.46 -28.95
N ASP A 540 -23.51 25.44 -28.86
CA ASP A 540 -22.79 24.31 -28.26
C ASP A 540 -23.10 24.19 -26.75
N MET A 541 -23.40 22.97 -26.31
CA MET A 541 -23.52 22.62 -24.89
C MET A 541 -22.16 22.23 -24.33
N VAL A 542 -21.62 23.08 -23.47
CA VAL A 542 -20.25 22.98 -22.95
C VAL A 542 -20.28 22.57 -21.49
N LYS A 543 -19.61 21.46 -21.17
CA LYS A 543 -19.33 21.03 -19.80
C LYS A 543 -17.94 21.50 -19.43
N VAL A 544 -17.84 22.27 -18.36
CA VAL A 544 -16.59 22.79 -17.79
C VAL A 544 -16.30 22.02 -16.52
N GLU A 545 -15.17 21.33 -16.45
CA GLU A 545 -14.74 20.56 -15.27
C GLU A 545 -13.32 20.96 -14.87
N LEU A 546 -13.10 21.23 -13.58
CA LEU A 546 -11.78 21.55 -13.01
C LEU A 546 -11.77 21.44 -11.48
N GLY A 547 -10.58 21.41 -10.88
CA GLY A 547 -10.45 21.41 -9.43
C GLY A 547 -9.08 21.83 -8.91
N ALA A 548 -9.04 22.33 -7.68
CA ALA A 548 -7.83 22.66 -6.93
C ALA A 548 -7.63 21.67 -5.77
N GLN A 549 -6.39 21.57 -5.27
CA GLN A 549 -6.10 20.84 -4.03
C GLN A 549 -5.14 21.62 -3.13
N ILE A 550 -5.37 21.50 -1.81
CA ILE A 550 -4.50 22.03 -0.76
C ILE A 550 -4.19 20.91 0.24
N ASP A 551 -2.92 20.63 0.45
CA ASP A 551 -2.39 19.60 1.37
C ASP A 551 -2.96 18.19 1.14
N GLY A 552 -3.32 17.85 -0.10
CA GLY A 552 -3.97 16.58 -0.41
C GLY A 552 -5.49 16.59 -0.27
N TYR A 553 -6.11 17.72 0.06
CA TYR A 553 -7.57 17.86 0.08
C TYR A 553 -8.06 18.54 -1.20
N GLY A 554 -8.72 17.77 -2.06
CA GLY A 554 -9.21 18.24 -3.36
C GLY A 554 -10.62 18.84 -3.29
N ALA A 555 -10.90 19.81 -4.14
CA ALA A 555 -12.25 20.30 -4.39
C ALA A 555 -12.45 20.44 -5.90
N ILE A 556 -13.29 19.56 -6.45
CA ILE A 556 -13.56 19.45 -7.89
C ILE A 556 -14.99 19.95 -8.14
N ALA A 557 -15.19 20.65 -9.26
CA ALA A 557 -16.49 21.11 -9.70
C ALA A 557 -16.64 20.97 -11.21
N ALA A 558 -17.87 20.71 -11.67
CA ALA A 558 -18.24 20.83 -13.06
C ALA A 558 -19.60 21.50 -13.24
N THR A 559 -19.76 22.27 -14.31
CA THR A 559 -21.02 22.88 -14.71
C THR A 559 -21.24 22.74 -16.20
N THR A 560 -22.50 22.82 -16.63
CA THR A 560 -22.87 22.82 -18.05
C THR A 560 -23.55 24.13 -18.43
N LEU A 561 -23.14 24.71 -19.56
CA LEU A 561 -23.71 25.92 -20.13
C LEU A 561 -23.94 25.76 -21.64
N VAL A 562 -24.70 26.67 -22.25
CA VAL A 562 -24.90 26.73 -23.70
C VAL A 562 -24.32 28.04 -24.24
N VAL A 563 -23.42 27.95 -25.22
CA VAL A 563 -22.72 29.11 -25.78
C VAL A 563 -23.71 30.03 -26.49
N GLY A 564 -23.70 31.32 -26.14
CA GLY A 564 -24.58 32.33 -26.72
C GLY A 564 -26.02 32.35 -26.17
N ALA A 565 -26.31 31.57 -25.12
CA ALA A 565 -27.59 31.65 -24.41
C ALA A 565 -27.72 33.00 -23.67
N SER A 566 -28.90 33.61 -23.79
CA SER A 566 -29.25 34.90 -23.18
C SER A 566 -30.75 34.97 -22.92
N LYS A 567 -31.24 36.04 -22.28
CA LYS A 567 -32.68 36.22 -22.06
C LYS A 567 -33.44 36.39 -23.39
N GLU A 568 -32.77 36.95 -24.39
CA GLU A 568 -33.28 37.14 -25.75
C GLU A 568 -33.23 35.83 -26.57
N ASN A 569 -32.24 34.98 -26.29
CA ASN A 569 -32.08 33.66 -26.91
C ASN A 569 -31.97 32.55 -25.85
N PRO A 570 -33.10 32.17 -25.22
CA PRO A 570 -33.11 31.17 -24.15
C PRO A 570 -32.92 29.75 -24.70
N ILE A 571 -32.42 28.86 -23.85
CA ILE A 571 -32.18 27.45 -24.14
C ILE A 571 -33.54 26.74 -24.19
N LYS A 572 -33.79 25.98 -25.27
CA LYS A 572 -35.07 25.28 -25.52
C LYS A 572 -34.86 23.83 -25.97
N GLY A 573 -35.94 23.07 -26.01
CA GLY A 573 -35.97 21.72 -26.56
C GLY A 573 -35.09 20.74 -25.78
N LYS A 574 -34.47 19.78 -26.48
CA LYS A 574 -33.65 18.72 -25.86
C LYS A 574 -32.55 19.26 -24.95
N GLN A 575 -31.89 20.37 -25.32
CA GLN A 575 -30.85 20.98 -24.49
C GLN A 575 -31.40 21.52 -23.17
N ALA A 576 -32.58 22.13 -23.18
CA ALA A 576 -33.22 22.60 -21.96
C ALA A 576 -33.65 21.45 -21.05
N ASP A 577 -34.21 20.39 -21.65
CA ASP A 577 -34.68 19.20 -20.92
C ASP A 577 -33.53 18.50 -20.20
N VAL A 578 -32.44 18.18 -20.90
CA VAL A 578 -31.31 17.45 -20.31
C VAL A 578 -30.57 18.30 -19.26
N LEU A 579 -30.45 19.61 -19.50
CA LEU A 579 -29.79 20.52 -18.57
C LEU A 579 -30.61 20.67 -17.28
N MET A 580 -31.92 20.83 -17.38
CA MET A 580 -32.81 20.90 -16.22
C MET A 580 -32.86 19.55 -15.47
N ALA A 581 -32.85 18.43 -16.19
CA ALA A 581 -32.80 17.09 -15.61
C ALA A 581 -31.54 16.89 -14.77
N ALA A 582 -30.36 17.18 -15.32
CA ALA A 582 -29.09 17.05 -14.62
C ALA A 582 -29.01 18.00 -13.41
N TYR A 583 -29.48 19.24 -13.55
CA TYR A 583 -29.50 20.21 -12.45
C TYR A 583 -30.39 19.74 -11.29
N GLN A 584 -31.63 19.34 -11.57
CA GLN A 584 -32.54 18.87 -10.52
C GLN A 584 -32.07 17.55 -9.91
N ALA A 585 -31.43 16.67 -10.69
CA ALA A 585 -30.80 15.46 -10.18
C ALA A 585 -29.63 15.77 -9.21
N ALA A 586 -28.79 16.76 -9.52
CA ALA A 586 -27.75 17.24 -8.63
C ALA A 586 -28.32 17.84 -7.32
N GLU A 587 -29.38 18.64 -7.42
CA GLU A 587 -30.08 19.21 -6.26
C GLU A 587 -30.77 18.13 -5.39
N ALA A 588 -31.28 17.06 -5.98
CA ALA A 588 -31.78 15.91 -5.22
C ALA A 588 -30.64 15.13 -4.55
N ALA A 589 -29.55 14.85 -5.29
CA ALA A 589 -28.41 14.09 -4.79
C ALA A 589 -27.79 14.73 -3.53
N VAL A 590 -27.52 16.05 -3.57
CA VAL A 590 -26.96 16.75 -2.40
C VAL A 590 -27.87 16.67 -1.17
N ARG A 591 -29.19 16.57 -1.34
CA ARG A 591 -30.14 16.45 -0.22
C ARG A 591 -30.20 15.03 0.35
N LEU A 592 -29.93 14.02 -0.47
CA LEU A 592 -29.95 12.61 -0.08
C LEU A 592 -28.63 12.15 0.56
N ILE A 593 -27.50 12.81 0.27
CA ILE A 593 -26.21 12.51 0.88
C ILE A 593 -26.19 13.05 2.32
N ARG A 594 -26.66 12.22 3.24
CA ARG A 594 -26.74 12.48 4.68
C ARG A 594 -26.26 11.27 5.44
N ALA A 595 -25.63 11.50 6.59
CA ALA A 595 -25.22 10.42 7.48
C ALA A 595 -26.40 9.47 7.77
N GLY A 596 -26.19 8.17 7.61
CA GLY A 596 -27.20 7.13 7.78
C GLY A 596 -27.99 6.77 6.51
N ASN A 597 -27.95 7.58 5.45
CA ASN A 597 -28.55 7.21 4.17
C ASN A 597 -27.61 6.30 3.37
N ALA A 598 -28.20 5.37 2.61
CA ALA A 598 -27.47 4.53 1.66
C ALA A 598 -27.20 5.30 0.34
N ASN A 599 -26.30 4.77 -0.49
CA ASN A 599 -26.03 5.26 -1.84
C ASN A 599 -27.16 4.94 -2.86
N THR A 600 -27.83 3.79 -2.75
CA THR A 600 -28.89 3.35 -3.70
C THR A 600 -30.00 4.40 -3.93
N PRO A 601 -30.57 5.05 -2.89
CA PRO A 601 -31.58 6.08 -3.10
C PRO A 601 -31.11 7.23 -3.98
N VAL A 602 -29.83 7.61 -3.95
CA VAL A 602 -29.29 8.65 -4.82
C VAL A 602 -29.40 8.22 -6.29
N THR A 603 -28.93 7.01 -6.61
CA THR A 603 -29.02 6.42 -7.95
C THR A 603 -30.47 6.36 -8.45
N ASP A 604 -31.40 5.91 -7.61
CA ASP A 604 -32.80 5.75 -8.00
C ASP A 604 -33.50 7.10 -8.25
N HIS A 605 -33.22 8.11 -7.42
CA HIS A 605 -33.79 9.44 -7.62
C HIS A 605 -33.23 10.13 -8.85
N VAL A 606 -31.92 10.01 -9.13
CA VAL A 606 -31.32 10.54 -10.35
C VAL A 606 -31.97 9.91 -11.59
N GLN A 607 -32.21 8.59 -11.56
CA GLN A 607 -32.91 7.88 -12.65
C GLN A 607 -34.35 8.39 -12.86
N ARG A 608 -35.13 8.51 -11.79
CA ARG A 608 -36.52 9.01 -11.85
C ARG A 608 -36.59 10.45 -12.37
N ILE A 609 -35.70 11.33 -11.90
CA ILE A 609 -35.62 12.72 -12.34
C ILE A 609 -35.28 12.79 -13.82
N ALA A 610 -34.23 12.09 -14.27
CA ALA A 610 -33.86 12.06 -15.68
C ALA A 610 -35.03 11.60 -16.57
N THR A 611 -35.75 10.57 -16.12
CA THR A 611 -36.90 10.00 -16.85
C THR A 611 -38.05 11.00 -16.99
N ALA A 612 -38.33 11.83 -15.97
CA ALA A 612 -39.37 12.88 -16.03
C ALA A 612 -39.11 13.91 -17.14
N TYR A 613 -37.84 14.12 -17.50
CA TYR A 613 -37.44 14.99 -18.62
C TYR A 613 -37.24 14.21 -19.93
N GLY A 614 -37.56 12.93 -19.99
CA GLY A 614 -37.33 12.07 -21.15
C GLY A 614 -35.84 11.86 -21.46
N CYS A 615 -34.99 11.92 -20.44
CA CYS A 615 -33.55 11.77 -20.51
C CYS A 615 -33.10 10.51 -19.72
N LYS A 616 -31.82 10.15 -19.80
CA LYS A 616 -31.24 9.03 -19.03
C LYS A 616 -29.91 9.42 -18.38
N PRO A 617 -29.63 8.99 -17.14
CA PRO A 617 -28.29 9.14 -16.58
C PRO A 617 -27.28 8.33 -17.39
N VAL A 618 -26.05 8.81 -17.47
CA VAL A 618 -24.98 8.12 -18.19
C VAL A 618 -24.60 6.83 -17.44
N GLU A 619 -24.59 5.72 -18.16
CA GLU A 619 -24.43 4.36 -17.64
C GLU A 619 -23.04 4.15 -17.00
N GLY A 620 -23.00 3.69 -15.75
CA GLY A 620 -21.77 3.28 -15.06
C GLY A 620 -20.88 4.42 -14.57
N MET A 621 -21.30 5.68 -14.66
CA MET A 621 -20.53 6.81 -14.10
C MET A 621 -20.55 6.82 -12.57
N LEU A 622 -19.43 7.19 -11.96
CA LEU A 622 -19.18 7.05 -10.54
C LEU A 622 -18.97 8.41 -9.87
N SER A 623 -19.65 8.62 -8.74
CA SER A 623 -19.27 9.61 -7.73
C SER A 623 -18.45 8.93 -6.64
N HIS A 624 -17.45 9.63 -6.11
CA HIS A 624 -16.47 9.03 -5.19
C HIS A 624 -16.40 9.77 -3.85
N GLN A 625 -16.17 9.01 -2.78
CA GLN A 625 -15.64 9.55 -1.53
C GLN A 625 -14.25 10.16 -1.76
N GLN A 626 -13.93 11.24 -1.05
CA GLN A 626 -12.62 11.89 -1.05
C GLN A 626 -11.99 11.87 0.34
N GLU A 627 -10.68 11.63 0.37
CA GLU A 627 -9.82 11.66 1.55
C GLU A 627 -8.50 12.38 1.22
N LYS A 628 -7.60 12.52 2.20
CA LYS A 628 -6.29 13.16 1.98
C LYS A 628 -5.48 12.37 0.94
N ASN A 629 -5.20 12.98 -0.21
CA ASN A 629 -4.53 12.41 -1.39
C ASN A 629 -5.30 11.26 -2.07
N VAL A 630 -6.61 11.14 -1.85
CA VAL A 630 -7.46 10.13 -2.49
C VAL A 630 -8.72 10.81 -3.03
N ILE A 631 -8.91 10.80 -4.34
CA ILE A 631 -10.09 11.40 -4.98
C ILE A 631 -11.14 10.36 -5.45
N ASP A 632 -10.76 9.08 -5.44
CA ASP A 632 -11.51 7.90 -5.89
C ASP A 632 -11.64 6.89 -4.75
N GLY A 633 -12.18 7.36 -3.61
CA GLY A 633 -12.39 6.53 -2.43
C GLY A 633 -13.30 5.32 -2.69
N LYS A 634 -13.29 4.40 -1.73
CA LYS A 634 -13.99 3.11 -1.83
C LYS A 634 -15.51 3.26 -1.86
N LYS A 635 -16.07 4.19 -1.08
CA LYS A 635 -17.51 4.45 -1.09
C LYS A 635 -17.90 5.25 -2.33
N GLN A 636 -18.84 4.71 -3.08
CA GLN A 636 -19.18 5.23 -4.41
C GLN A 636 -20.70 5.30 -4.61
N ILE A 637 -21.12 6.14 -5.55
CA ILE A 637 -22.48 6.20 -6.07
C ILE A 637 -22.39 5.96 -7.56
N ILE A 638 -23.13 4.98 -8.07
CA ILE A 638 -23.16 4.63 -9.50
C ILE A 638 -24.41 5.18 -10.18
N LEU A 639 -24.27 5.72 -11.38
CA LEU A 639 -25.38 6.17 -12.21
C LEU A 639 -25.79 5.08 -13.20
N ASN A 640 -27.11 4.88 -13.35
CA ASN A 640 -27.71 3.95 -14.32
C ASN A 640 -26.92 2.63 -14.49
N PRO A 641 -26.68 1.85 -13.42
CA PRO A 641 -25.88 0.64 -13.51
C PRO A 641 -26.57 -0.46 -14.33
N THR A 642 -25.79 -1.19 -15.12
CA THR A 642 -26.20 -2.44 -15.78
C THR A 642 -26.59 -3.51 -14.74
N GLU A 643 -27.28 -4.57 -15.16
CA GLU A 643 -27.68 -5.65 -14.23
C GLU A 643 -26.47 -6.29 -13.52
N ASN A 644 -25.38 -6.51 -14.26
CA ASN A 644 -24.13 -7.05 -13.69
C ASN A 644 -23.52 -6.06 -12.69
N GLN A 645 -23.41 -4.79 -13.06
CA GLN A 645 -22.89 -3.76 -12.15
C GLN A 645 -23.77 -3.63 -10.90
N ARG A 646 -25.09 -3.78 -10.98
CA ARG A 646 -25.96 -3.73 -9.77
C ARG A 646 -25.67 -4.87 -8.79
N GLN A 647 -25.26 -6.04 -9.28
CA GLN A 647 -24.94 -7.18 -8.43
C GLN A 647 -23.58 -7.01 -7.77
N ASP A 648 -22.59 -6.50 -8.51
CA ASP A 648 -21.21 -6.36 -8.05
C ASP A 648 -20.96 -5.05 -7.28
N PHE A 649 -21.82 -4.04 -7.42
CA PHE A 649 -21.62 -2.73 -6.82
C PHE A 649 -21.95 -2.72 -5.33
N GLU A 650 -20.95 -2.34 -4.52
CA GLU A 650 -21.05 -2.33 -3.06
C GLU A 650 -22.07 -1.28 -2.57
N LYS A 651 -23.02 -1.72 -1.74
CA LYS A 651 -23.93 -0.82 -1.04
C LYS A 651 -23.20 -0.20 0.13
N CYS A 652 -23.15 1.13 0.18
CA CYS A 652 -22.52 1.85 1.28
C CYS A 652 -23.48 2.85 1.94
N THR A 653 -23.25 3.09 3.22
CA THR A 653 -23.94 4.12 4.01
C THR A 653 -23.00 5.31 4.21
N PHE A 654 -23.53 6.51 3.96
CA PHE A 654 -22.80 7.75 4.23
C PHE A 654 -22.64 7.94 5.74
N ALA A 655 -21.47 8.41 6.17
CA ALA A 655 -21.17 8.71 7.57
C ALA A 655 -20.86 10.20 7.78
N GLU A 656 -20.95 10.64 9.03
CA GLU A 656 -20.54 12.00 9.40
C GLU A 656 -19.05 12.23 9.15
N ASN A 657 -18.70 13.45 8.79
CA ASN A 657 -17.34 13.92 8.51
C ASN A 657 -16.67 13.31 7.26
N GLU A 658 -17.44 12.63 6.40
CA GLU A 658 -17.00 12.21 5.08
C GLU A 658 -17.10 13.36 4.05
N VAL A 659 -16.33 13.28 2.97
CA VAL A 659 -16.38 14.20 1.83
C VAL A 659 -16.64 13.40 0.57
N TYR A 660 -17.49 13.89 -0.33
CA TYR A 660 -17.80 13.24 -1.60
C TYR A 660 -17.68 14.23 -2.75
N CYS A 661 -17.14 13.75 -3.86
CA CYS A 661 -17.22 14.38 -5.16
C CYS A 661 -18.37 13.72 -5.92
N VAL A 662 -19.49 14.43 -5.99
CA VAL A 662 -20.74 13.95 -6.57
C VAL A 662 -20.82 14.42 -8.00
N ASP A 663 -20.85 13.49 -8.93
CA ASP A 663 -20.84 13.73 -10.36
C ASP A 663 -22.14 13.22 -10.99
N ILE A 664 -22.98 14.15 -11.45
CA ILE A 664 -24.27 13.85 -12.07
C ILE A 664 -24.18 14.16 -13.55
N MET A 665 -24.22 13.10 -14.37
CA MET A 665 -24.25 13.19 -15.83
C MET A 665 -25.56 12.62 -16.38
N VAL A 666 -26.24 13.41 -17.19
CA VAL A 666 -27.50 13.03 -17.85
C VAL A 666 -27.37 13.27 -19.35
N SER A 667 -27.85 12.30 -20.13
CA SER A 667 -27.89 12.31 -21.58
C SER A 667 -29.32 12.51 -22.08
N SER A 668 -29.49 13.27 -23.17
CA SER A 668 -30.75 13.34 -23.93
C SER A 668 -31.02 12.08 -24.78
N GLY A 669 -30.01 11.20 -24.92
CA GLY A 669 -30.06 9.95 -25.66
C GLY A 669 -30.34 8.73 -24.76
N ASP A 670 -29.70 7.60 -25.08
CA ASP A 670 -29.91 6.35 -24.34
C ASP A 670 -29.01 6.19 -23.10
N GLY A 671 -28.08 7.12 -22.90
CA GLY A 671 -27.16 7.15 -21.77
C GLY A 671 -26.00 6.17 -21.87
N LYS A 672 -25.81 5.51 -23.03
CA LYS A 672 -24.70 4.57 -23.22
C LYS A 672 -23.40 5.29 -23.51
N ILE A 673 -22.31 4.64 -23.09
CA ILE A 673 -20.96 5.16 -23.28
C ILE A 673 -20.34 4.51 -24.51
N LYS A 674 -19.69 5.34 -25.34
CA LYS A 674 -18.78 4.89 -26.38
C LYS A 674 -17.43 5.56 -26.19
N ASN A 675 -16.37 4.85 -26.56
CA ASN A 675 -15.04 5.44 -26.60
C ASN A 675 -14.97 6.42 -27.77
N ASN A 676 -14.59 7.66 -27.49
CA ASN A 676 -14.34 8.65 -28.52
C ASN A 676 -12.98 8.36 -29.18
N ALA A 677 -12.83 8.71 -30.46
CA ALA A 677 -11.55 8.57 -31.18
C ALA A 677 -10.46 9.55 -30.70
N SER A 678 -10.83 10.57 -29.93
CA SER A 678 -9.95 11.59 -29.37
C SER A 678 -8.91 10.97 -28.45
N ARG A 679 -7.70 11.53 -28.47
CA ARG A 679 -6.61 11.08 -27.61
C ARG A 679 -6.92 11.31 -26.14
N THR A 680 -6.65 10.31 -25.30
CA THR A 680 -6.59 10.48 -23.85
C THR A 680 -5.39 11.32 -23.44
N THR A 681 -5.64 12.41 -22.70
CA THR A 681 -4.61 13.37 -22.29
C THR A 681 -4.55 13.59 -20.79
N ILE A 682 -5.56 13.13 -20.04
CA ILE A 682 -5.63 13.20 -18.59
C ILE A 682 -5.29 11.84 -17.99
N TYR A 683 -4.43 11.85 -16.99
CA TYR A 683 -3.92 10.66 -16.31
C TYR A 683 -3.83 10.90 -14.82
N LYS A 684 -3.81 9.82 -14.04
CA LYS A 684 -3.65 9.88 -12.59
C LYS A 684 -2.79 8.72 -12.10
N LYS A 685 -1.89 8.99 -11.17
CA LYS A 685 -1.12 7.95 -10.48
C LYS A 685 -2.05 7.11 -9.58
N THR A 686 -1.81 5.80 -9.52
CA THR A 686 -2.51 4.88 -8.63
C THR A 686 -1.70 4.60 -7.35
N ALA A 687 -2.28 3.83 -6.43
CA ALA A 687 -1.55 3.28 -5.29
C ALA A 687 -0.68 2.07 -5.65
N THR A 688 -0.75 1.56 -6.89
CA THR A 688 -0.02 0.36 -7.31
C THR A 688 1.47 0.64 -7.43
N ASN A 689 2.28 -0.16 -6.72
CA ASN A 689 3.73 -0.12 -6.81
C ASN A 689 4.22 -1.20 -7.78
N TYR A 690 4.88 -0.77 -8.86
CA TYR A 690 5.50 -1.67 -9.83
C TYR A 690 6.89 -1.17 -10.21
N SER A 691 7.85 -2.09 -10.29
CA SER A 691 9.23 -1.79 -10.71
C SER A 691 9.31 -1.65 -12.23
N LEU A 692 9.11 -0.42 -12.73
CA LEU A 692 9.19 -0.09 -14.15
C LEU A 692 10.57 -0.41 -14.74
N LYS A 693 10.57 -1.12 -15.87
CA LYS A 693 11.76 -1.62 -16.56
C LYS A 693 12.39 -0.57 -17.46
N MET A 694 11.60 0.28 -18.13
CA MET A 694 12.16 1.32 -19.00
C MET A 694 12.62 2.53 -18.19
N GLN A 695 13.79 3.07 -18.54
CA GLN A 695 14.33 4.29 -17.92
C GLN A 695 13.39 5.48 -18.10
N THR A 696 12.81 5.64 -19.29
CA THR A 696 11.86 6.73 -19.58
C THR A 696 10.64 6.67 -18.66
N SER A 697 10.06 5.49 -18.44
CA SER A 697 8.90 5.32 -17.56
C SER A 697 9.24 5.66 -16.11
N ARG A 698 10.43 5.28 -15.61
CA ARG A 698 10.89 5.67 -14.27
C ARG A 698 11.04 7.18 -14.10
N VAL A 699 11.58 7.86 -15.13
CA VAL A 699 11.71 9.33 -15.13
C VAL A 699 10.34 10.00 -15.11
N VAL A 700 9.43 9.56 -16.00
CA VAL A 700 8.05 10.06 -16.09
C VAL A 700 7.29 9.84 -14.77
N LEU A 701 7.38 8.65 -14.16
CA LEU A 701 6.73 8.38 -12.88
C LEU A 701 7.30 9.26 -11.73
N SER A 702 8.61 9.53 -11.76
CA SER A 702 9.25 10.42 -10.78
C SER A 702 8.74 11.86 -10.91
N GLU A 703 8.61 12.36 -12.14
CA GLU A 703 8.02 13.67 -12.43
C GLU A 703 6.57 13.74 -11.95
N ILE A 704 5.74 12.76 -12.30
CA ILE A 704 4.34 12.67 -11.89
C ILE A 704 4.21 12.73 -10.36
N THR A 705 5.00 11.91 -9.66
CA THR A 705 4.97 11.82 -8.20
C THR A 705 5.36 13.14 -7.52
N LYS A 706 6.34 13.86 -8.09
CA LYS A 706 6.82 15.13 -7.53
C LYS A 706 5.87 16.29 -7.80
N LYS A 707 5.27 16.33 -9.00
CA LYS A 707 4.50 17.49 -9.46
C LYS A 707 3.01 17.39 -9.14
N PHE A 708 2.43 16.20 -9.27
CA PHE A 708 0.97 16.00 -9.16
C PHE A 708 0.59 15.10 -7.97
N GLY A 709 1.51 14.28 -7.48
CA GLY A 709 1.25 13.36 -6.38
C GLY A 709 0.24 12.29 -6.80
N GLN A 710 -0.96 12.33 -6.19
CA GLN A 710 -2.07 11.41 -6.47
C GLN A 710 -3.24 12.08 -7.22
N PHE A 711 -3.10 13.33 -7.64
CA PHE A 711 -4.15 14.04 -8.37
C PHE A 711 -4.02 13.85 -9.88
N PRO A 712 -5.14 13.86 -10.63
CA PRO A 712 -5.13 13.87 -12.08
C PRO A 712 -4.33 15.04 -12.65
N PHE A 713 -3.67 14.79 -13.76
CA PHE A 713 -2.83 15.75 -14.47
C PHE A 713 -3.01 15.58 -15.99
N ASN A 714 -2.79 16.67 -16.73
CA ASN A 714 -2.80 16.64 -18.18
C ASN A 714 -1.38 16.49 -18.73
N LEU A 715 -1.22 15.77 -19.84
CA LEU A 715 0.04 15.62 -20.56
C LEU A 715 0.75 16.94 -20.90
N ARG A 716 0.00 18.02 -21.18
CA ARG A 716 0.58 19.35 -21.46
C ARG A 716 1.35 19.93 -20.28
N GLN A 717 1.09 19.43 -19.07
CA GLN A 717 1.75 19.87 -17.85
C GLN A 717 3.07 19.13 -17.61
N MET A 718 3.44 18.16 -18.45
CA MET A 718 4.73 17.47 -18.38
C MET A 718 5.84 18.31 -19.02
N GLU A 719 7.08 18.16 -18.56
CA GLU A 719 8.24 18.88 -19.10
C GLU A 719 8.53 18.53 -20.57
N ASP A 720 8.36 17.25 -20.94
CA ASP A 720 8.58 16.74 -22.29
C ASP A 720 7.44 15.81 -22.70
N GLU A 721 6.53 16.34 -23.52
CA GLU A 721 5.32 15.63 -23.94
C GLU A 721 5.64 14.32 -24.70
N ARG A 722 6.69 14.31 -25.53
CA ARG A 722 7.06 13.09 -26.30
C ARG A 722 7.58 12.00 -25.37
N LYS A 723 8.43 12.36 -24.40
CA LYS A 723 8.91 11.40 -23.39
C LYS A 723 7.79 10.93 -22.48
N ALA A 724 6.89 11.83 -22.07
CA ALA A 724 5.73 11.49 -21.27
C ALA A 724 4.84 10.45 -21.97
N ARG A 725 4.51 10.69 -23.25
CA ARG A 725 3.73 9.74 -24.09
C ARG A 725 4.37 8.35 -24.12
N MET A 726 5.68 8.26 -24.31
CA MET A 726 6.38 6.97 -24.36
C MET A 726 6.44 6.28 -22.99
N GLY A 727 6.74 7.02 -21.91
CA GLY A 727 6.86 6.45 -20.56
C GLY A 727 5.51 5.99 -19.97
N LEU A 728 4.40 6.65 -20.34
CA LEU A 728 3.08 6.29 -19.84
C LEU A 728 2.58 4.94 -20.34
N LEU A 729 3.02 4.45 -21.51
CA LEU A 729 2.61 3.16 -22.05
C LEU A 729 2.89 2.01 -21.06
N GLU A 730 4.08 2.01 -20.46
CA GLU A 730 4.45 1.01 -19.45
C GLU A 730 3.70 1.25 -18.13
N CYS A 731 3.58 2.51 -17.70
CA CYS A 731 2.88 2.87 -16.46
C CYS A 731 1.42 2.42 -16.46
N ILE A 732 0.72 2.59 -17.59
CA ILE A 732 -0.68 2.17 -17.76
C ILE A 732 -0.78 0.66 -17.81
N LYS A 733 0.10 0.00 -18.59
CA LYS A 733 0.12 -1.46 -18.71
C LYS A 733 0.25 -2.17 -17.35
N HIS A 734 0.98 -1.56 -16.42
CA HIS A 734 1.20 -2.10 -15.08
C HIS A 734 0.34 -1.44 -14.00
N ASN A 735 -0.71 -0.72 -14.41
CA ASN A 735 -1.68 -0.07 -13.52
C ASN A 735 -1.06 0.89 -12.49
N VAL A 736 0.12 1.45 -12.76
CA VAL A 736 0.78 2.48 -11.94
C VAL A 736 0.16 3.86 -12.20
N VAL A 737 -0.38 4.04 -13.39
CA VAL A 737 -1.11 5.23 -13.83
C VAL A 737 -2.39 4.79 -14.52
N THR A 738 -3.50 5.40 -14.19
CA THR A 738 -4.81 5.20 -14.83
C THR A 738 -5.10 6.35 -15.80
N ALA A 739 -5.70 6.02 -16.93
CA ALA A 739 -6.10 6.95 -17.97
C ALA A 739 -7.54 7.44 -17.75
N TYR A 740 -7.79 8.73 -17.98
CA TYR A 740 -9.11 9.33 -17.97
C TYR A 740 -9.56 9.52 -19.42
N ASP A 741 -10.13 8.47 -19.99
CA ASP A 741 -10.47 8.42 -21.41
C ASP A 741 -11.56 9.43 -21.77
N VAL A 742 -11.52 9.92 -23.01
CA VAL A 742 -12.58 10.75 -23.59
C VAL A 742 -13.71 9.84 -24.04
N MET A 743 -14.88 10.04 -23.46
CA MET A 743 -16.07 9.26 -23.74
C MET A 743 -17.10 10.11 -24.49
N GLU A 744 -17.92 9.48 -25.32
CA GLU A 744 -18.98 10.14 -26.07
C GLU A 744 -20.29 9.37 -26.06
N GLU A 745 -21.37 10.11 -26.23
CA GLU A 745 -22.66 9.58 -26.64
C GLU A 745 -22.82 9.65 -28.18
N LYS A 746 -23.90 9.05 -28.69
CA LYS A 746 -24.34 9.16 -30.07
C LYS A 746 -24.35 10.60 -30.57
N GLU A 747 -23.78 10.80 -31.75
CA GLU A 747 -23.75 12.08 -32.44
C GLU A 747 -25.16 12.68 -32.57
N GLY A 748 -25.27 13.98 -32.28
CA GLY A 748 -26.52 14.73 -32.28
C GLY A 748 -27.29 14.73 -30.95
N GLU A 749 -26.86 13.94 -29.95
CA GLU A 749 -27.37 14.02 -28.59
C GLU A 749 -26.54 14.99 -27.72
N PHE A 750 -27.09 15.35 -26.56
CA PHE A 750 -26.50 16.29 -25.61
C PHE A 750 -26.31 15.63 -24.25
N VAL A 751 -25.18 15.91 -23.61
CA VAL A 751 -24.88 15.47 -22.25
C VAL A 751 -24.65 16.69 -21.37
N ALA A 752 -25.36 16.73 -20.24
CA ALA A 752 -25.19 17.73 -19.19
C ALA A 752 -24.58 17.10 -17.94
N GLN A 753 -23.60 17.78 -17.36
CA GLN A 753 -22.85 17.41 -16.17
C GLN A 753 -22.97 18.49 -15.10
N PHE A 754 -23.21 18.07 -13.86
CA PHE A 754 -23.01 18.87 -12.66
C PHE A 754 -22.23 18.04 -11.65
N LEU A 755 -21.03 18.52 -11.34
CA LEU A 755 -20.15 17.89 -10.35
C LEU A 755 -19.91 18.88 -9.20
N PHE A 756 -20.07 18.42 -7.97
CA PHE A 756 -19.79 19.23 -6.78
C PHE A 756 -19.17 18.41 -5.65
N THR A 757 -18.33 19.08 -4.86
CA THR A 757 -17.75 18.54 -3.63
C THR A 757 -18.65 18.90 -2.44
N VAL A 758 -19.02 17.90 -1.64
CA VAL A 758 -19.91 18.04 -0.46
C VAL A 758 -19.29 17.39 0.77
N CYS A 759 -19.32 18.08 1.90
CA CYS A 759 -18.93 17.57 3.21
C CYS A 759 -20.17 17.11 3.98
N VAL A 760 -20.18 15.87 4.47
CA VAL A 760 -21.27 15.29 5.27
C VAL A 760 -21.11 15.72 6.73
N MET A 761 -21.49 16.94 7.06
CA MET A 761 -21.37 17.45 8.44
C MET A 761 -22.47 16.85 9.33
N PRO A 762 -22.28 16.81 10.67
CA PRO A 762 -23.35 16.44 11.62
C PRO A 762 -24.60 17.31 11.49
N SER A 763 -24.46 18.55 10.98
CA SER A 763 -25.58 19.45 10.70
C SER A 763 -26.31 19.18 9.38
N GLY A 764 -25.94 18.12 8.66
CA GLY A 764 -26.34 17.86 7.28
C GLY A 764 -25.29 18.28 6.25
N PRO A 765 -25.56 18.02 4.96
CA PRO A 765 -24.61 18.21 3.87
C PRO A 765 -24.23 19.69 3.71
N LEU A 766 -22.93 19.92 3.56
CA LEU A 766 -22.33 21.22 3.27
C LEU A 766 -21.67 21.15 1.89
N ARG A 767 -22.37 21.63 0.87
CA ARG A 767 -21.78 21.82 -0.46
C ARG A 767 -20.76 22.95 -0.39
N ILE A 768 -19.52 22.67 -0.77
CA ILE A 768 -18.41 23.65 -0.71
C ILE A 768 -18.07 24.22 -2.09
N THR A 769 -18.33 23.48 -3.17
CA THR A 769 -18.18 23.99 -4.54
C THR A 769 -19.52 24.38 -5.15
N ASN A 770 -19.50 25.39 -6.01
CA ASN A 770 -20.65 25.90 -6.72
C ASN A 770 -20.61 25.44 -8.18
N THR A 771 -21.79 25.30 -8.77
CA THR A 771 -21.98 25.00 -10.18
C THR A 771 -22.67 26.20 -10.84
N PRO A 772 -21.92 27.11 -11.49
CA PRO A 772 -22.50 28.32 -12.08
C PRO A 772 -23.54 27.96 -13.15
N ILE A 773 -24.78 28.37 -12.94
CA ILE A 773 -25.88 28.20 -13.89
C ILE A 773 -26.92 29.30 -13.70
N ASP A 774 -27.46 29.81 -14.79
CA ASP A 774 -28.60 30.73 -14.78
C ASP A 774 -29.86 29.99 -15.23
N LEU A 775 -30.72 29.68 -14.25
CA LEU A 775 -31.95 28.93 -14.49
C LEU A 775 -32.98 29.73 -15.30
N GLU A 776 -32.90 31.07 -15.33
CA GLU A 776 -33.83 31.90 -16.09
C GLU A 776 -33.64 31.72 -17.61
N LEU A 777 -32.47 31.24 -18.03
CA LEU A 777 -32.15 30.98 -19.44
C LEU A 777 -32.74 29.66 -19.94
N ILE A 778 -33.27 28.79 -19.06
CA ILE A 778 -33.70 27.44 -19.41
C ILE A 778 -35.22 27.39 -19.54
N GLN A 779 -35.72 27.10 -20.74
CA GLN A 779 -37.14 26.97 -21.03
C GLN A 779 -37.47 25.54 -21.47
N THR A 780 -37.98 24.75 -20.53
CA THR A 780 -38.49 23.39 -20.75
C THR A 780 -39.99 23.34 -20.50
N GLU A 781 -40.69 22.54 -21.31
CA GLU A 781 -42.12 22.25 -21.13
C GLU A 781 -42.35 21.08 -20.16
N LYS A 782 -41.29 20.35 -19.80
CA LYS A 782 -41.33 19.19 -18.91
C LYS A 782 -41.14 19.60 -17.46
N LYS A 783 -41.75 18.85 -16.55
CA LYS A 783 -41.67 19.08 -15.11
C LYS A 783 -41.72 17.74 -14.37
N ILE A 784 -41.21 17.72 -13.15
CA ILE A 784 -41.33 16.57 -12.26
C ILE A 784 -42.73 16.53 -11.65
N GLU A 785 -43.41 15.39 -11.80
CA GLU A 785 -44.74 15.16 -11.22
C GLU A 785 -44.70 14.22 -10.00
N ASP A 786 -43.58 13.53 -9.77
CA ASP A 786 -43.37 12.67 -8.59
C ASP A 786 -43.38 13.52 -7.31
N GLU A 787 -44.42 13.36 -6.48
CA GLU A 787 -44.59 14.13 -5.25
C GLU A 787 -43.45 13.96 -4.25
N GLU A 788 -42.83 12.78 -4.18
CA GLU A 788 -41.70 12.52 -3.28
C GLU A 788 -40.52 13.41 -3.65
N ILE A 789 -40.21 13.44 -4.96
CA ILE A 789 -39.09 14.21 -5.50
C ILE A 789 -39.37 15.71 -5.41
N VAL A 790 -40.59 16.16 -5.69
CA VAL A 790 -40.98 17.58 -5.53
C VAL A 790 -40.83 18.02 -4.07
N LYS A 791 -41.27 17.20 -3.10
CA LYS A 791 -41.10 17.46 -1.67
C LYS A 791 -39.61 17.49 -1.27
N LEU A 792 -38.81 16.58 -1.82
CA LEU A 792 -37.36 16.56 -1.60
C LEU A 792 -36.71 17.84 -2.11
N LEU A 793 -36.95 18.24 -3.35
CA LEU A 793 -36.36 19.44 -3.95
C LEU A 793 -36.76 20.74 -3.23
N ALA A 794 -38.00 20.80 -2.71
CA ALA A 794 -38.49 21.91 -1.90
C ALA A 794 -37.84 21.97 -0.50
N SER A 795 -37.21 20.89 -0.03
CA SER A 795 -36.55 20.86 1.28
C SER A 795 -35.24 21.64 1.29
N GLU A 796 -34.89 22.22 2.44
CA GLU A 796 -33.60 22.88 2.63
C GLU A 796 -32.47 21.84 2.69
N ILE A 797 -31.36 22.12 2.00
CA ILE A 797 -30.15 21.27 2.00
C ILE A 797 -29.62 21.10 3.43
N LYS A 798 -29.62 22.18 4.21
CA LYS A 798 -29.26 22.17 5.63
C LYS A 798 -30.52 22.28 6.49
N PRO A 799 -30.89 21.27 7.30
CA PRO A 799 -32.06 21.36 8.15
C PRO A 799 -31.89 22.44 9.24
N LYS A 800 -32.88 23.32 9.40
CA LYS A 800 -32.97 24.27 10.53
C LYS A 800 -32.87 23.51 11.86
N LYS A 801 -31.98 23.96 12.77
CA LYS A 801 -31.97 23.50 14.17
C LYS A 801 -33.39 23.64 14.73
N LYS A 802 -34.05 22.52 15.07
CA LYS A 802 -35.30 22.57 15.84
C LYS A 802 -34.98 23.27 17.16
N SER A 803 -35.65 24.38 17.45
CA SER A 803 -35.50 25.08 18.72
C SER A 803 -35.81 24.12 19.88
N ALA A 804 -35.03 24.21 20.95
CA ALA A 804 -35.09 23.29 22.10
C ALA A 804 -36.51 23.14 22.71
N ASN A 805 -37.40 24.11 22.48
CA ASN A 805 -38.79 24.08 22.95
C ASN A 805 -39.70 23.05 22.25
N LYS A 806 -39.40 22.58 21.02
CA LYS A 806 -40.22 21.54 20.36
C LYS A 806 -39.85 20.12 20.80
N LYS A 807 -38.63 19.88 21.28
CA LYS A 807 -38.19 18.56 21.78
C LYS A 807 -38.91 18.18 23.09
N LYS A 808 -39.05 19.14 24.02
CA LYS A 808 -39.85 18.97 25.25
C LYS A 808 -41.32 18.62 25.02
N LYS A 809 -41.94 19.09 23.92
CA LYS A 809 -43.34 18.79 23.60
C LYS A 809 -43.54 17.39 23.00
N ALA A 810 -42.54 16.88 22.29
CA ALA A 810 -42.58 15.52 21.72
C ALA A 810 -42.32 14.46 22.81
N ASP A 811 -41.38 14.72 23.72
CA ASP A 811 -41.07 13.81 24.83
C ASP A 811 -42.23 13.73 25.85
N ALA A 812 -42.98 14.82 26.05
CA ALA A 812 -44.18 14.82 26.90
C ALA A 812 -45.37 14.06 26.27
N ALA A 813 -45.48 14.03 24.93
CA ALA A 813 -46.54 13.30 24.24
C ALA A 813 -46.29 11.79 24.21
N ALA A 814 -45.03 11.35 24.18
CA ALA A 814 -44.67 9.93 24.22
C ALA A 814 -44.79 9.32 25.63
N ALA A 815 -44.63 10.12 26.69
CA ALA A 815 -44.78 9.68 28.07
C ALA A 815 -46.27 9.46 28.46
N GLY A 816 -47.19 10.26 27.92
CA GLY A 816 -48.63 10.16 28.25
C GLY A 816 -49.34 8.92 27.69
N THR A 817 -48.78 8.23 26.69
CA THR A 817 -49.36 7.03 26.09
C THR A 817 -48.94 5.72 26.76
N ALA A 818 -48.03 5.75 27.73
CA ALA A 818 -47.50 4.55 28.40
C ALA A 818 -48.21 4.18 29.71
N GLU A 819 -49.03 5.07 30.28
CA GLU A 819 -49.72 4.84 31.57
C GLU A 819 -51.11 4.18 31.46
N GLU A 820 -51.70 4.04 30.26
CA GLU A 820 -53.07 3.49 30.10
C GLU A 820 -53.13 1.98 29.74
N LYS A 821 -52.04 1.22 29.89
CA LYS A 821 -52.02 -0.24 29.57
C LYS A 821 -51.53 -1.16 30.70
N LYS A 822 -51.76 -0.78 31.95
CA LYS A 822 -51.70 -1.71 33.09
C LYS A 822 -52.85 -1.45 34.07
N GLU A 823 -54.02 -1.99 33.74
CA GLU A 823 -54.98 -2.57 34.69
C GLU A 823 -55.82 -3.63 33.98
#